data_AF-A0AAD4F9J2-F1
#
_entry.id   AF-A0AAD4F9J2-F1
#
_cell.length_a   1.000
_cell.length_b   1.000
_cell.length_c   1.000
_cell.angle_alpha   90.00
_cell.angle_beta   90.00
_cell.angle_gamma   90.00
#
_symmetry.space_group_name_H-M   'P 1'
#
loop_
_entity.id
_entity.type
_entity.pdbx_description
1 polymer ?
#
loop_
_entity_poly.entity_id
_entity_poly.type
_entity_poly.pdbx_seq_one_letter_code
_entity_poly.pdbx_strand_id
1 'polypeptide(L)'
;MARILITGSSDGLGLAAAKKLVANGHAVVLHARNAQRAEDAESACPGAEKVVICDLSSLSETKSMAEKVNKLGTFDCVIHNAGLYQGPFRNTSEGIPALAAVNTIAPYVLTALINRPKRLVFISSEMHQMGSPSLDDVLWIKRGESEYSANAAYCVSKLHNVLFAKAFARRWPDVKNNALDPGWVATKMGGSSASGDLNAAVESYVMLAEGEEEISKKSESYFHPCKREGNPHKATLDEKNQDRLLEICTEFSRKVAVDLTKRYQTIDGFGISGAFQRANLVVNLQQPKQREVLDLLFNKTNGAGFSIVRNVIGSTPNSSSDYMNTILPKCPSTPAKVTINYSGYVWDGKDSGQLFLSQRAQEYGVNTFYANAWSAPGCMKTNIQDINGGQLCGVSGTNYRSGDWKQAYANYVVAYINFYASAGVKVTHLDFLNEPDLSTSYASMQSSGTQVADSIMVLRPTLDRENLTSVDINCCEATGWNAATWHAQQIASAGAESLVYAITSHDHTSRISGTSNGGSGDGFTWANTVFNGVVNSNLSAYIFWEAVQDRATSNNNNEKLILVDGQNYQVSKRLWAFAQFCVVRPGAVRVGASSGANLKSGTFVNTDGSIAVVTINSATSSQIVGVALSGYPVVRAWYTDNTHDMSVAKVTVGSDGTASASVPGRAMVSFLFEKVANATLT
;
A
#
# COMPACT_ATOMS: atom_id res chain seq x y z
N MET A 1 7.47 -44.09 -17.05
CA MET A 1 8.32 -43.21 -16.22
C MET A 1 7.50 -41.99 -15.82
N ALA A 2 7.26 -41.79 -14.53
CA ALA A 2 6.58 -40.61 -13.99
C ALA A 2 7.60 -39.64 -13.40
N ARG A 3 7.26 -38.35 -13.38
CA ARG A 3 8.03 -37.32 -12.67
C ARG A 3 7.32 -36.87 -11.41
N ILE A 4 7.98 -36.99 -10.26
CA ILE A 4 7.33 -36.96 -8.94
C ILE A 4 8.05 -35.96 -8.03
N LEU A 5 7.30 -35.04 -7.42
CA LEU A 5 7.80 -34.15 -6.37
C LEU A 5 7.34 -34.69 -5.00
N ILE A 6 8.25 -34.81 -4.04
CA ILE A 6 7.93 -35.25 -2.67
C ILE A 6 8.40 -34.20 -1.68
N THR A 7 7.47 -33.57 -0.94
CA THR A 7 7.85 -32.65 0.14
C THR A 7 8.33 -33.41 1.38
N GLY A 8 9.31 -32.86 2.09
CA GLY A 8 9.84 -33.48 3.33
C GLY A 8 10.52 -34.84 3.09
N SER A 9 11.23 -34.99 1.99
CA SER A 9 11.83 -36.25 1.55
C SER A 9 13.32 -36.39 1.89
N SER A 10 13.81 -35.62 2.87
CA SER A 10 15.20 -35.69 3.35
C SER A 10 15.42 -36.75 4.44
N ASP A 11 14.34 -37.33 4.98
CA ASP A 11 14.37 -38.33 6.05
C ASP A 11 13.04 -39.11 6.09
N GLY A 12 12.95 -40.14 6.93
CA GLY A 12 11.73 -40.87 7.27
C GLY A 12 10.99 -41.47 6.07
N LEU A 13 9.65 -41.46 6.13
CA LEU A 13 8.78 -42.04 5.09
C LEU A 13 8.98 -41.39 3.72
N GLY A 14 9.15 -40.06 3.67
CA GLY A 14 9.34 -39.34 2.42
C GLY A 14 10.60 -39.79 1.68
N LEU A 15 11.72 -39.97 2.41
CA LEU A 15 12.96 -40.50 1.83
C LEU A 15 12.84 -41.97 1.44
N ALA A 16 12.17 -42.79 2.25
CA ALA A 16 11.95 -44.21 1.95
C ALA A 16 11.10 -44.39 0.68
N ALA A 17 10.02 -43.62 0.53
CA ALA A 17 9.21 -43.58 -0.68
C ALA A 17 10.01 -43.08 -1.89
N ALA A 18 10.81 -42.02 -1.73
CA ALA A 18 11.66 -41.51 -2.80
C ALA A 18 12.65 -42.57 -3.32
N LYS A 19 13.35 -43.28 -2.42
CA LYS A 19 14.27 -44.37 -2.78
C LYS A 19 13.59 -45.45 -3.60
N LYS A 20 12.39 -45.86 -3.17
CA LYS A 20 11.62 -46.89 -3.87
C LYS A 20 11.17 -46.42 -5.25
N LEU A 21 10.69 -45.18 -5.38
CA LEU A 21 10.27 -44.60 -6.67
C LEU A 21 11.45 -44.39 -7.64
N VAL A 22 12.62 -43.99 -7.14
CA VAL A 22 13.86 -43.94 -7.94
C VAL A 22 14.26 -45.35 -8.41
N ALA A 23 14.20 -46.34 -7.53
CA ALA A 23 14.49 -47.74 -7.89
C ALA A 23 13.50 -48.30 -8.92
N ASN A 24 12.25 -47.84 -8.92
CA ASN A 24 11.23 -48.15 -9.93
C ASN A 24 11.42 -47.38 -11.25
N GLY A 25 12.47 -46.55 -11.37
CA GLY A 25 12.84 -45.84 -12.60
C GLY A 25 12.06 -44.55 -12.84
N HIS A 26 11.60 -43.88 -11.78
CA HIS A 26 10.95 -42.57 -11.87
C HIS A 26 11.92 -41.41 -11.66
N ALA A 27 11.59 -40.26 -12.24
CA ALA A 27 12.32 -39.02 -12.01
C ALA A 27 11.77 -38.36 -10.74
N VAL A 28 12.53 -38.43 -9.64
CA VAL A 28 12.07 -37.95 -8.33
C VAL A 28 12.80 -36.67 -7.94
N VAL A 29 12.05 -35.60 -7.74
CA VAL A 29 12.54 -34.34 -7.17
C VAL A 29 12.26 -34.35 -5.66
N LEU A 30 13.34 -34.26 -4.89
CA LEU A 30 13.30 -34.24 -3.43
C LEU A 30 13.12 -32.82 -2.91
N HIS A 31 12.63 -32.72 -1.69
CA HIS A 31 12.57 -31.47 -0.93
C HIS A 31 13.31 -31.60 0.40
N ALA A 32 14.14 -30.61 0.70
CA ALA A 32 14.81 -30.47 1.98
C ALA A 32 14.63 -29.06 2.56
N ARG A 33 14.62 -28.96 3.90
CA ARG A 33 14.39 -27.68 4.59
C ARG A 33 15.52 -26.67 4.43
N ASN A 34 16.77 -27.14 4.29
CA ASN A 34 17.95 -26.29 4.19
C ASN A 34 19.06 -27.01 3.40
N ALA A 35 20.15 -26.29 3.11
CA ALA A 35 21.27 -26.79 2.32
C ALA A 35 21.85 -28.09 2.87
N GLN A 36 22.16 -28.15 4.17
CA GLN A 36 22.70 -29.37 4.79
C GLN A 36 21.77 -30.56 4.59
N ARG A 37 20.46 -30.39 4.85
CA ARG A 37 19.47 -31.45 4.65
C ARG A 37 19.31 -31.85 3.19
N ALA A 38 19.62 -30.96 2.25
CA ALA A 38 19.60 -31.27 0.84
C ALA A 38 20.76 -32.17 0.44
N GLU A 39 21.97 -31.84 0.92
CA GLU A 39 23.17 -32.67 0.75
C GLU A 39 22.97 -34.07 1.37
N ASP A 40 22.40 -34.13 2.58
CA ASP A 40 22.07 -35.39 3.24
C ASP A 40 21.07 -36.22 2.42
N ALA A 41 20.03 -35.56 1.87
CA ALA A 41 19.00 -36.22 1.07
C ALA A 41 19.52 -36.75 -0.26
N GLU A 42 20.36 -35.96 -0.93
CA GLU A 42 21.02 -36.33 -2.20
C GLU A 42 21.96 -37.53 -1.99
N SER A 43 22.76 -37.50 -0.93
CA SER A 43 23.64 -38.60 -0.54
C SER A 43 22.85 -39.87 -0.18
N ALA A 44 21.72 -39.71 0.52
CA ALA A 44 20.91 -40.83 0.95
C ALA A 44 20.10 -41.46 -0.18
N CYS A 45 19.73 -40.71 -1.23
CA CYS A 45 18.91 -41.19 -2.35
C CYS A 45 19.63 -40.96 -3.70
N PRO A 46 20.73 -41.68 -3.96
CA PRO A 46 21.44 -41.59 -5.23
C PRO A 46 20.51 -41.95 -6.39
N GLY A 47 20.44 -41.08 -7.41
CA GLY A 47 19.52 -41.22 -8.54
C GLY A 47 18.28 -40.32 -8.49
N ALA A 48 18.09 -39.54 -7.42
CA ALA A 48 17.13 -38.44 -7.44
C ALA A 48 17.48 -37.41 -8.54
N GLU A 49 16.47 -36.84 -9.19
CA GLU A 49 16.65 -35.89 -10.29
C GLU A 49 17.22 -34.56 -9.79
N LYS A 50 16.70 -34.07 -8.65
CA LYS A 50 17.10 -32.81 -8.03
C LYS A 50 16.62 -32.74 -6.60
N VAL A 51 17.27 -31.89 -5.79
CA VAL A 51 16.73 -31.46 -4.49
C VAL A 51 16.36 -29.98 -4.53
N VAL A 52 15.12 -29.65 -4.16
CA VAL A 52 14.67 -28.27 -3.94
C VAL A 52 14.74 -27.91 -2.47
N ILE A 53 15.37 -26.76 -2.17
CA ILE A 53 15.54 -26.25 -0.81
C ILE A 53 14.45 -25.23 -0.51
N CYS A 54 13.72 -25.44 0.58
CA CYS A 54 12.66 -24.54 1.07
C CYS A 54 12.34 -24.81 2.55
N ASP A 55 12.32 -23.78 3.39
CA ASP A 55 11.64 -23.89 4.69
C ASP A 55 10.13 -23.67 4.52
N LEU A 56 9.36 -24.76 4.60
CA LEU A 56 7.89 -24.72 4.45
C LEU A 56 7.17 -24.00 5.60
N SER A 57 7.88 -23.58 6.66
CA SER A 57 7.34 -22.66 7.66
C SER A 57 7.39 -21.19 7.21
N SER A 58 8.08 -20.89 6.10
CA SER A 58 8.13 -19.58 5.45
C SER A 58 7.25 -19.57 4.20
N LEU A 59 6.21 -18.74 4.19
CA LEU A 59 5.34 -18.60 3.02
C LEU A 59 6.11 -18.07 1.80
N SER A 60 7.03 -17.13 2.02
CA SER A 60 7.84 -16.55 0.95
C SER A 60 8.72 -17.60 0.26
N GLU A 61 9.35 -18.49 1.05
CA GLU A 61 10.11 -19.62 0.51
C GLU A 61 9.19 -20.64 -0.17
N THR A 62 8.01 -20.91 0.39
CA THR A 62 7.03 -21.83 -0.19
C THR A 62 6.55 -21.34 -1.58
N LYS A 63 6.26 -20.05 -1.71
CA LYS A 63 5.94 -19.42 -3.01
C LYS A 63 7.12 -19.51 -3.98
N SER A 64 8.33 -19.21 -3.51
CA SER A 64 9.56 -19.33 -4.32
C SER A 64 9.83 -20.78 -4.74
N MET A 65 9.52 -21.76 -3.89
CA MET A 65 9.62 -23.17 -4.22
C MET A 65 8.65 -23.54 -5.34
N ALA A 66 7.41 -23.07 -5.30
CA ALA A 66 6.47 -23.29 -6.40
C ALA A 66 7.01 -22.76 -7.74
N GLU A 67 7.59 -21.56 -7.75
CA GLU A 67 8.25 -21.01 -8.95
C GLU A 67 9.44 -21.87 -9.42
N LYS A 68 10.31 -22.30 -8.50
CA LYS A 68 11.45 -23.18 -8.81
C LYS A 68 10.97 -24.50 -9.42
N VAL A 69 9.94 -25.11 -8.83
CA VAL A 69 9.33 -26.34 -9.31
C VAL A 69 8.74 -26.14 -10.70
N ASN A 70 7.99 -25.05 -10.93
CA ASN A 70 7.43 -24.75 -12.25
C ASN A 70 8.48 -24.57 -13.34
N LYS A 71 9.65 -24.00 -13.00
CA LYS A 71 10.80 -23.88 -13.92
C LYS A 71 11.42 -25.23 -14.27
N LEU A 72 11.27 -26.24 -13.42
CA LEU A 72 11.70 -27.60 -13.74
C LEU A 72 10.76 -28.26 -14.75
N GLY A 73 9.50 -27.83 -14.83
CA GLY A 73 8.47 -28.33 -15.74
C GLY A 73 7.22 -28.80 -15.00
N THR A 74 6.40 -29.61 -15.67
CA THR A 74 5.19 -30.20 -15.09
C THR A 74 5.51 -31.55 -14.44
N PHE A 75 4.79 -31.89 -13.37
CA PHE A 75 4.94 -33.14 -12.63
C PHE A 75 3.74 -34.06 -12.86
N ASP A 76 3.95 -35.38 -12.88
CA ASP A 76 2.87 -36.36 -12.92
C ASP A 76 2.23 -36.53 -11.54
N CYS A 77 3.02 -36.43 -10.47
CA CYS A 77 2.52 -36.53 -9.10
C CYS A 77 3.24 -35.54 -8.16
N VAL A 78 2.48 -34.92 -7.25
CA VAL A 78 3.01 -34.17 -6.12
C VAL A 78 2.53 -34.80 -4.82
N ILE A 79 3.47 -35.18 -3.95
CA ILE A 79 3.20 -35.77 -2.64
C ILE A 79 3.51 -34.73 -1.55
N HIS A 80 2.46 -34.23 -0.91
CA HIS A 80 2.55 -33.33 0.24
C HIS A 80 2.82 -34.14 1.52
N ASN A 81 4.07 -34.60 1.68
CA ASN A 81 4.51 -35.45 2.79
C ASN A 81 5.12 -34.68 3.97
N ALA A 82 5.69 -33.50 3.74
CA ALA A 82 6.25 -32.69 4.82
C ALA A 82 5.22 -32.44 5.93
N GLY A 83 5.64 -32.61 7.18
CA GLY A 83 4.80 -32.36 8.34
C GLY A 83 5.56 -32.25 9.64
N LEU A 84 4.92 -31.61 10.62
CA LEU A 84 5.33 -31.50 12.01
C LEU A 84 4.27 -32.14 12.91
N TYR A 85 4.69 -32.90 13.93
CA TYR A 85 3.79 -33.41 14.98
C TYR A 85 3.72 -32.46 16.17
N GLN A 86 4.88 -31.92 16.56
CA GLN A 86 5.01 -30.89 17.57
C GLN A 86 5.81 -29.71 17.00
N GLY A 87 5.58 -28.53 17.57
CA GLY A 87 6.31 -27.33 17.21
C GLY A 87 5.85 -26.16 18.07
N PRO A 88 6.73 -25.18 18.33
CA PRO A 88 6.36 -23.99 19.09
C PRO A 88 5.29 -23.19 18.36
N PHE A 89 4.53 -22.37 19.11
CA PHE A 89 3.81 -21.21 18.57
C PHE A 89 4.83 -20.14 18.15
N ARG A 90 5.79 -20.50 17.29
CA ARG A 90 6.66 -19.51 16.69
C ARG A 90 5.80 -18.71 15.75
N ASN A 91 5.75 -17.42 16.00
CA ASN A 91 5.19 -16.42 15.11
C ASN A 91 5.95 -16.51 13.78
N THR A 92 5.46 -17.32 12.84
CA THR A 92 5.95 -17.32 11.46
C THR A 92 5.87 -15.90 10.91
N SER A 93 6.49 -15.65 9.77
CA SER A 93 6.35 -14.40 9.03
C SER A 93 4.89 -13.94 8.91
N GLU A 94 3.96 -14.89 8.82
CA GLU A 94 2.54 -14.72 8.61
C GLU A 94 1.73 -14.54 9.90
N GLY A 95 2.34 -14.68 11.08
CA GLY A 95 1.64 -14.56 12.34
C GLY A 95 0.96 -15.84 12.84
N ILE A 96 1.32 -17.01 12.31
CA ILE A 96 0.66 -18.31 12.58
C ILE A 96 1.64 -19.36 13.14
N PRO A 97 1.15 -20.43 13.82
CA PRO A 97 2.00 -21.51 14.30
C PRO A 97 2.74 -22.24 13.16
N ALA A 98 3.99 -22.64 13.43
CA ALA A 98 4.80 -23.40 12.46
C ALA A 98 4.11 -24.70 11.97
N LEU A 99 3.34 -25.36 12.84
CA LEU A 99 2.58 -26.55 12.47
C LEU A 99 1.50 -26.23 11.43
N ALA A 100 0.74 -25.14 11.61
CA ALA A 100 -0.28 -24.71 10.64
C ALA A 100 0.37 -24.29 9.30
N ALA A 101 1.50 -23.59 9.36
CA ALA A 101 2.26 -23.20 8.18
C ALA A 101 2.71 -24.43 7.36
N VAL A 102 3.38 -25.40 8.00
CA VAL A 102 3.94 -26.58 7.32
C VAL A 102 2.87 -27.59 6.91
N ASN A 103 1.91 -27.89 7.78
CA ASN A 103 0.97 -29.00 7.55
C ASN A 103 -0.28 -28.59 6.78
N THR A 104 -0.64 -27.30 6.73
CA THR A 104 -1.89 -26.83 6.09
C THR A 104 -1.62 -25.78 5.01
N ILE A 105 -0.94 -24.68 5.34
CA ILE A 105 -0.73 -23.59 4.39
C ILE A 105 0.19 -24.02 3.25
N ALA A 106 1.32 -24.67 3.54
CA ALA A 106 2.27 -25.07 2.51
C ALA A 106 1.67 -26.07 1.48
N PRO A 107 0.96 -27.14 1.86
CA PRO A 107 0.27 -28.00 0.91
C PRO A 107 -0.71 -27.24 0.00
N TYR A 108 -1.51 -26.34 0.57
CA TYR A 108 -2.45 -25.51 -0.21
C TYR A 108 -1.71 -24.58 -1.17
N VAL A 109 -0.72 -23.82 -0.68
CA VAL A 109 0.00 -22.82 -1.48
C VAL A 109 0.78 -23.48 -2.61
N LEU A 110 1.45 -24.60 -2.35
CA LEU A 110 2.14 -25.37 -3.38
C LEU A 110 1.14 -25.93 -4.41
N THR A 111 0.00 -26.47 -3.97
CA THR A 111 -1.06 -26.93 -4.88
C THR A 111 -1.59 -25.79 -5.76
N ALA A 112 -1.84 -24.63 -5.16
CA ALA A 112 -2.41 -23.47 -5.84
C ALA A 112 -1.45 -22.80 -6.83
N LEU A 113 -0.13 -22.92 -6.62
CA LEU A 113 0.88 -22.20 -7.39
C LEU A 113 1.72 -23.07 -8.34
N ILE A 114 1.83 -24.39 -8.11
CA ILE A 114 2.55 -25.29 -9.03
C ILE A 114 1.66 -25.61 -10.24
N ASN A 115 2.27 -25.75 -11.42
CA ASN A 115 1.63 -26.23 -12.64
C ASN A 115 0.86 -27.52 -12.34
N ARG A 116 -0.42 -27.54 -12.69
CA ARG A 116 -1.36 -28.62 -12.34
C ARG A 116 -0.77 -30.01 -12.67
N PRO A 117 -0.52 -30.88 -11.67
CA PRO A 117 -0.04 -32.24 -11.91
C PRO A 117 -1.21 -33.17 -12.26
N LYS A 118 -0.90 -34.41 -12.67
CA LYS A 118 -1.94 -35.43 -12.89
C LYS A 118 -2.46 -36.03 -11.59
N ARG A 119 -1.65 -35.99 -10.53
CA ARG A 119 -1.98 -36.56 -9.21
C ARG A 119 -1.51 -35.68 -8.06
N LEU A 120 -2.32 -35.59 -7.01
CA LEU A 120 -1.97 -35.02 -5.71
C LEU A 120 -2.20 -36.05 -4.61
N VAL A 121 -1.21 -36.17 -3.73
CA VAL A 121 -1.29 -37.04 -2.55
C VAL A 121 -1.04 -36.20 -1.30
N PHE A 122 -2.04 -36.08 -0.43
CA PHE A 122 -1.95 -35.35 0.83
C PHE A 122 -1.74 -36.33 1.99
N ILE A 123 -0.60 -36.24 2.68
CA ILE A 123 -0.31 -37.16 3.79
C ILE A 123 -1.06 -36.73 5.07
N SER A 124 -2.07 -37.50 5.43
CA SER A 124 -2.90 -37.34 6.61
C SER A 124 -2.41 -38.24 7.77
N SER A 125 -3.29 -38.61 8.69
CA SER A 125 -3.11 -39.53 9.84
C SER A 125 -4.50 -39.93 10.36
N GLU A 126 -4.67 -41.11 10.95
CA GLU A 126 -5.89 -41.48 11.70
C GLU A 126 -6.30 -40.43 12.75
N MET A 127 -5.35 -39.64 13.26
CA MET A 127 -5.62 -38.52 14.17
C MET A 127 -6.49 -37.41 13.55
N HIS A 128 -6.70 -37.39 12.23
CA HIS A 128 -7.66 -36.50 11.58
C HIS A 128 -9.10 -36.72 12.09
N GLN A 129 -9.41 -37.92 12.59
CA GLN A 129 -10.70 -38.25 13.21
C GLN A 129 -10.94 -37.50 14.53
N MET A 130 -9.87 -37.02 15.17
CA MET A 130 -9.93 -36.19 16.39
C MET A 130 -9.82 -34.69 16.09
N GLY A 131 -9.75 -34.30 14.81
CA GLY A 131 -9.66 -32.91 14.40
C GLY A 131 -11.01 -32.20 14.64
N SER A 132 -10.96 -31.01 15.23
CA SER A 132 -12.17 -30.17 15.34
C SER A 132 -12.68 -29.84 13.92
N PRO A 133 -13.98 -30.07 13.62
CA PRO A 133 -14.56 -29.69 12.34
C PRO A 133 -14.84 -28.19 12.22
N SER A 134 -14.70 -27.43 13.32
CA SER A 134 -14.86 -25.99 13.27
C SER A 134 -13.75 -25.38 12.43
N LEU A 135 -14.16 -24.60 11.42
CA LEU A 135 -13.25 -23.80 10.60
C LEU A 135 -13.07 -22.37 11.14
N ASP A 136 -13.56 -22.12 12.36
CA ASP A 136 -13.30 -20.89 13.08
C ASP A 136 -11.90 -20.94 13.73
N ASP A 137 -11.04 -20.02 13.32
CA ASP A 137 -9.69 -19.86 13.88
C ASP A 137 -8.77 -21.09 13.73
N VAL A 138 -8.81 -21.72 12.55
CA VAL A 138 -7.95 -22.88 12.22
C VAL A 138 -6.45 -22.56 12.20
N LEU A 139 -6.10 -21.28 12.12
CA LEU A 139 -4.72 -20.78 12.15
C LEU A 139 -4.28 -20.27 13.53
N TRP A 140 -5.13 -20.41 14.55
CA TRP A 140 -4.85 -20.01 15.94
C TRP A 140 -4.48 -18.52 16.10
N ILE A 141 -5.00 -17.66 15.21
CA ILE A 141 -4.78 -16.21 15.19
C ILE A 141 -5.61 -15.54 16.28
N LYS A 142 -6.87 -15.96 16.46
CA LYS A 142 -7.78 -15.37 17.45
C LYS A 142 -7.47 -15.84 18.87
N ARG A 143 -7.25 -17.16 19.03
CA ARG A 143 -6.96 -17.79 20.35
C ARG A 143 -5.53 -17.56 20.82
N GLY A 144 -4.58 -17.40 19.89
CA GLY A 144 -3.18 -17.08 20.20
C GLY A 144 -2.40 -18.19 20.93
N GLU A 145 -1.22 -17.82 21.43
CA GLU A 145 -0.25 -18.75 22.02
C GLU A 145 -0.74 -19.39 23.33
N SER A 146 -1.46 -18.65 24.16
CA SER A 146 -1.91 -19.10 25.49
C SER A 146 -2.84 -20.31 25.45
N GLU A 147 -3.55 -20.50 24.33
CA GLU A 147 -4.49 -21.60 24.12
C GLU A 147 -3.96 -22.67 23.15
N TYR A 148 -2.74 -22.50 22.64
CA TYR A 148 -2.18 -23.38 21.62
C TYR A 148 -1.89 -24.78 22.16
N SER A 149 -2.51 -25.79 21.55
CA SER A 149 -2.21 -27.20 21.78
C SER A 149 -1.64 -27.84 20.52
N ALA A 150 -0.37 -28.23 20.56
CA ALA A 150 0.30 -28.87 19.42
C ALA A 150 -0.43 -30.15 18.96
N ASN A 151 -0.96 -30.94 19.90
CA ASN A 151 -1.75 -32.13 19.58
C ASN A 151 -3.05 -31.78 18.85
N ALA A 152 -3.81 -30.80 19.37
CA ALA A 152 -5.05 -30.36 18.72
C ALA A 152 -4.78 -29.76 17.33
N ALA A 153 -3.74 -28.94 17.21
CA ALA A 153 -3.31 -28.36 15.94
C ALA A 153 -2.88 -29.45 14.94
N TYR A 154 -2.21 -30.52 15.40
CA TYR A 154 -1.88 -31.68 14.57
C TYR A 154 -3.14 -32.38 14.04
N CYS A 155 -4.07 -32.77 14.91
CA CYS A 155 -5.32 -33.42 14.51
C CYS A 155 -6.09 -32.59 13.47
N VAL A 156 -6.23 -31.28 13.71
CA VAL A 156 -6.86 -30.34 12.80
C VAL A 156 -6.11 -30.24 11.46
N SER A 157 -4.78 -30.16 11.48
CA SER A 157 -3.99 -30.11 10.23
C SER A 157 -4.14 -31.38 9.38
N LYS A 158 -4.30 -32.55 10.01
CA LYS A 158 -4.52 -33.82 9.30
C LYS A 158 -5.93 -33.93 8.76
N LEU A 159 -6.92 -33.32 9.44
CA LEU A 159 -8.27 -33.11 8.90
C LEU A 159 -8.24 -32.19 7.66
N HIS A 160 -7.46 -31.12 7.68
CA HIS A 160 -7.28 -30.22 6.52
C HIS A 160 -6.73 -30.94 5.28
N ASN A 161 -5.75 -31.83 5.44
CA ASN A 161 -5.21 -32.60 4.32
C ASN A 161 -6.25 -33.48 3.63
N VAL A 162 -7.20 -34.03 4.40
CA VAL A 162 -8.33 -34.78 3.82
C VAL A 162 -9.32 -33.82 3.14
N LEU A 163 -9.64 -32.69 3.76
CA LEU A 163 -10.47 -31.65 3.13
C LEU A 163 -9.88 -31.18 1.79
N PHE A 164 -8.56 -30.94 1.71
CA PHE A 164 -7.89 -30.58 0.47
C PHE A 164 -8.01 -31.67 -0.61
N ALA A 165 -7.72 -32.92 -0.27
CA ALA A 165 -7.86 -34.03 -1.23
C ALA A 165 -9.27 -34.07 -1.85
N LYS A 166 -10.32 -33.88 -1.03
CA LYS A 166 -11.71 -33.85 -1.51
C LYS A 166 -12.04 -32.59 -2.30
N ALA A 167 -11.65 -31.42 -1.79
CA ALA A 167 -11.92 -30.12 -2.41
C ALA A 167 -11.29 -30.00 -3.80
N PHE A 168 -10.03 -30.44 -3.95
CA PHE A 168 -9.32 -30.44 -5.22
C PHE A 168 -9.80 -31.55 -6.16
N ALA A 169 -10.20 -32.73 -5.66
CA ALA A 169 -10.85 -33.75 -6.49
C ALA A 169 -12.12 -33.21 -7.18
N ARG A 170 -12.97 -32.50 -6.42
CA ARG A 170 -14.22 -31.91 -6.93
C ARG A 170 -13.94 -30.79 -7.94
N ARG A 171 -12.94 -29.95 -7.68
CA ARG A 171 -12.60 -28.79 -8.54
C ARG A 171 -11.79 -29.16 -9.77
N TRP A 172 -10.94 -30.16 -9.68
CA TRP A 172 -10.04 -30.63 -10.74
C TRP A 172 -10.35 -32.09 -11.06
N PRO A 173 -11.46 -32.37 -11.78
CA PRO A 173 -11.89 -33.73 -12.08
C PRO A 173 -10.89 -34.51 -12.97
N ASP A 174 -10.01 -33.79 -13.66
CA ASP A 174 -8.89 -34.28 -14.46
C ASP A 174 -7.68 -34.72 -13.61
N VAL A 175 -7.64 -34.37 -12.32
CA VAL A 175 -6.54 -34.67 -11.40
C VAL A 175 -6.99 -35.69 -10.37
N LYS A 176 -6.18 -36.73 -10.13
CA LYS A 176 -6.44 -37.69 -9.05
C LYS A 176 -5.94 -37.11 -7.73
N ASN A 177 -6.84 -36.89 -6.79
CA ASN A 177 -6.54 -36.24 -5.52
C ASN A 177 -6.95 -37.16 -4.38
N ASN A 178 -5.98 -37.65 -3.61
CA ASN A 178 -6.21 -38.61 -2.53
C ASN A 178 -5.46 -38.21 -1.26
N ALA A 179 -5.97 -38.65 -0.12
CA ALA A 179 -5.30 -38.53 1.17
C ALA A 179 -4.80 -39.90 1.64
N LEU A 180 -3.64 -39.94 2.30
CA LEU A 180 -3.05 -41.17 2.82
C LEU A 180 -2.67 -40.99 4.29
N ASP A 181 -3.18 -41.83 5.17
CA ASP A 181 -2.53 -42.10 6.44
C ASP A 181 -1.50 -43.23 6.25
N PRO A 182 -0.20 -42.96 6.49
CA PRO A 182 0.84 -43.97 6.34
C PRO A 182 1.00 -44.87 7.57
N GLY A 183 0.19 -44.69 8.62
CA GLY A 183 0.26 -45.44 9.87
C GLY A 183 1.35 -44.96 10.82
N TRP A 184 1.31 -45.46 12.06
CA TRP A 184 2.28 -45.11 13.10
C TRP A 184 3.57 -45.91 12.94
N VAL A 185 4.49 -45.43 12.10
CA VAL A 185 5.75 -46.10 11.77
C VAL A 185 6.96 -45.53 12.53
N ALA A 186 7.97 -46.39 12.77
CA ALA A 186 9.20 -46.05 13.50
C ALA A 186 10.11 -45.08 12.74
N THR A 187 9.71 -43.81 12.74
CA THR A 187 10.45 -42.66 12.19
C THR A 187 10.76 -41.69 13.31
N LYS A 188 11.53 -40.62 13.02
CA LYS A 188 11.74 -39.53 13.98
C LYS A 188 10.44 -38.94 14.53
N MET A 189 9.37 -38.92 13.74
CA MET A 189 8.05 -38.44 14.16
C MET A 189 7.26 -39.49 14.97
N GLY A 190 7.33 -40.76 14.57
CA GLY A 190 6.59 -41.84 15.23
C GLY A 190 7.23 -42.33 16.54
N GLY A 191 8.55 -42.20 16.68
CA GLY A 191 9.31 -42.72 17.82
C GLY A 191 9.64 -44.22 17.68
N SER A 192 10.52 -44.73 18.54
CA SER A 192 11.01 -46.11 18.50
C SER A 192 9.95 -47.15 18.90
N SER A 193 8.87 -46.74 19.58
CA SER A 193 7.77 -47.60 20.02
C SER A 193 6.66 -47.76 18.98
N ALA A 194 6.80 -47.16 17.81
CA ALA A 194 5.79 -47.19 16.75
C ALA A 194 5.66 -48.60 16.15
N SER A 195 4.43 -49.12 16.08
CA SER A 195 4.13 -50.53 15.75
C SER A 195 3.79 -50.79 14.28
N GLY A 196 3.70 -49.74 13.46
CA GLY A 196 3.31 -49.83 12.05
C GLY A 196 4.41 -50.36 11.14
N ASP A 197 4.00 -51.00 10.04
CA ASP A 197 4.89 -51.55 9.02
C ASP A 197 5.34 -50.47 8.03
N LEU A 198 6.65 -50.19 8.05
CA LEU A 198 7.29 -49.22 7.15
C LEU A 198 7.14 -49.59 5.67
N ASN A 199 7.24 -50.87 5.31
CA ASN A 199 7.14 -51.30 3.92
C ASN A 199 5.70 -51.15 3.43
N ALA A 200 4.72 -51.55 4.23
CA ALA A 200 3.31 -51.37 3.90
C ALA A 200 2.92 -49.88 3.72
N ALA A 201 3.52 -49.00 4.52
CA ALA A 201 3.38 -47.56 4.35
C ALA A 201 3.97 -47.10 3.01
N VAL A 202 5.25 -47.41 2.74
CA VAL A 202 5.96 -47.03 1.51
C VAL A 202 5.26 -47.53 0.25
N GLU A 203 4.80 -48.78 0.24
CA GLU A 203 4.04 -49.36 -0.88
C GLU A 203 2.74 -48.60 -1.17
N SER A 204 2.14 -47.96 -0.16
CA SER A 204 0.94 -47.14 -0.34
C SER A 204 1.27 -45.76 -0.93
N TYR A 205 2.45 -45.17 -0.63
CA TYR A 205 2.94 -43.98 -1.34
C TYR A 205 3.16 -44.28 -2.82
N VAL A 206 3.83 -45.40 -3.11
CA VAL A 206 4.20 -45.82 -4.47
C VAL A 206 2.94 -46.06 -5.30
N MET A 207 1.98 -46.83 -4.77
CA MET A 207 0.71 -47.13 -5.42
C MET A 207 -0.06 -45.86 -5.84
N LEU A 208 -0.10 -44.83 -4.97
CA LEU A 208 -0.79 -43.56 -5.28
C LEU A 208 0.00 -42.69 -6.26
N ALA A 209 1.33 -42.72 -6.20
CA ALA A 209 2.18 -41.91 -7.07
C ALA A 209 2.20 -42.46 -8.51
N GLU A 210 2.31 -43.77 -8.67
CA GLU A 210 2.31 -44.47 -9.95
C GLU A 210 0.92 -44.49 -10.59
N GLY A 211 -0.10 -44.77 -9.78
CA GLY A 211 -1.49 -44.77 -10.24
C GLY A 211 -1.82 -45.90 -11.22
N GLU A 212 -1.08 -47.01 -11.18
CA GLU A 212 -1.22 -48.15 -12.10
C GLU A 212 -2.32 -49.13 -11.66
N GLU A 213 -2.51 -49.29 -10.35
CA GLU A 213 -3.52 -50.17 -9.77
C GLU A 213 -4.93 -49.61 -9.89
N GLU A 214 -5.95 -50.47 -10.02
CA GLU A 214 -7.35 -50.01 -10.11
C GLU A 214 -7.77 -49.16 -8.91
N ILE A 215 -7.26 -49.48 -7.71
CA ILE A 215 -7.60 -48.73 -6.50
C ILE A 215 -7.01 -47.31 -6.49
N SER A 216 -5.86 -47.09 -7.12
CA SER A 216 -5.21 -45.77 -7.20
C SER A 216 -5.74 -44.89 -8.33
N LYS A 217 -6.59 -45.43 -9.21
CA LYS A 217 -7.34 -44.65 -10.21
C LYS A 217 -8.53 -43.90 -9.61
N LYS A 218 -8.93 -44.24 -8.38
CA LYS A 218 -9.93 -43.48 -7.61
C LYS A 218 -9.40 -42.07 -7.28
N SER A 219 -10.34 -41.14 -7.09
CA SER A 219 -10.08 -39.78 -6.61
C SER A 219 -10.96 -39.54 -5.39
N GLU A 220 -10.68 -38.47 -4.64
CA GLU A 220 -11.45 -38.09 -3.45
C GLU A 220 -11.37 -39.10 -2.29
N SER A 221 -10.46 -40.07 -2.37
CA SER A 221 -10.39 -41.23 -1.47
C SER A 221 -9.37 -41.01 -0.35
N TYR A 222 -9.60 -41.68 0.78
CA TYR A 222 -8.69 -41.73 1.92
C TYR A 222 -8.16 -43.14 2.09
N PHE A 223 -6.84 -43.30 2.21
CA PHE A 223 -6.16 -44.59 2.25
C PHE A 223 -5.40 -44.81 3.56
N HIS A 224 -5.22 -46.08 3.92
CA HIS A 224 -4.36 -46.58 4.99
C HIS A 224 -3.23 -47.44 4.39
N PRO A 225 -2.24 -47.87 5.21
CA PRO A 225 -1.25 -48.85 4.78
C PRO A 225 -1.89 -50.15 4.27
N CYS A 226 -1.10 -50.92 3.53
CA CYS A 226 -1.57 -52.13 2.84
C CYS A 226 -2.58 -51.84 1.71
N LYS A 227 -2.51 -50.64 1.10
CA LYS A 227 -3.31 -50.27 -0.08
C LYS A 227 -4.82 -50.39 0.18
N ARG A 228 -5.27 -50.01 1.37
CA ARG A 228 -6.67 -50.16 1.82
C ARG A 228 -7.36 -48.79 1.88
N GLU A 229 -8.55 -48.70 1.28
CA GLU A 229 -9.42 -47.54 1.42
C GLU A 229 -10.05 -47.48 2.82
N GLY A 230 -10.12 -46.28 3.40
CA GLY A 230 -10.62 -46.00 4.73
C GLY A 230 -11.78 -45.01 4.73
N ASN A 231 -12.41 -44.86 5.89
CA ASN A 231 -13.48 -43.87 6.09
C ASN A 231 -12.89 -42.58 6.68
N PRO A 232 -12.96 -41.44 5.97
CA PRO A 232 -12.49 -40.18 6.52
C PRO A 232 -13.48 -39.60 7.55
N HIS A 233 -13.03 -38.62 8.33
CA HIS A 233 -13.89 -37.85 9.22
C HIS A 233 -15.08 -37.24 8.44
N LYS A 234 -16.31 -37.36 8.97
CA LYS A 234 -17.55 -37.00 8.24
C LYS A 234 -17.59 -35.55 7.78
N ALA A 235 -17.04 -34.62 8.56
CA ALA A 235 -17.01 -33.20 8.20
C ALA A 235 -16.23 -32.91 6.90
N THR A 236 -15.37 -33.83 6.46
CA THR A 236 -14.63 -33.70 5.19
C THR A 236 -15.51 -33.91 3.97
N LEU A 237 -16.65 -34.60 4.12
CA LEU A 237 -17.64 -34.85 3.07
C LEU A 237 -18.54 -33.63 2.81
N ASP A 238 -18.54 -32.65 3.71
CA ASP A 238 -19.31 -31.41 3.54
C ASP A 238 -18.56 -30.43 2.62
N GLU A 239 -19.15 -30.18 1.46
CA GLU A 239 -18.64 -29.24 0.47
C GLU A 239 -18.45 -27.82 1.01
N LYS A 240 -19.28 -27.38 1.97
CA LYS A 240 -19.14 -26.05 2.59
C LYS A 240 -17.86 -25.96 3.41
N ASN A 241 -17.49 -27.02 4.12
CA ASN A 241 -16.25 -27.06 4.89
C ASN A 241 -15.03 -27.09 3.95
N GLN A 242 -15.12 -27.84 2.86
CA GLN A 242 -14.09 -27.85 1.82
C GLN A 242 -13.87 -26.44 1.26
N ASP A 243 -14.95 -25.76 0.87
CA ASP A 243 -14.90 -24.42 0.28
C ASP A 243 -14.38 -23.39 1.28
N ARG A 244 -14.87 -23.46 2.52
CA ARG A 244 -14.46 -22.55 3.58
C ARG A 244 -12.98 -22.67 3.92
N LEU A 245 -12.43 -23.89 3.96
CA LEU A 245 -10.99 -24.06 4.17
C LEU A 245 -10.17 -23.49 3.02
N LEU A 246 -10.59 -23.72 1.75
CA LEU A 246 -9.89 -23.12 0.62
C LEU A 246 -9.93 -21.59 0.68
N GLU A 247 -11.06 -20.98 1.04
CA GLU A 247 -11.18 -19.53 1.21
C GLU A 247 -10.17 -18.99 2.23
N ILE A 248 -10.10 -19.63 3.41
CA ILE A 248 -9.14 -19.27 4.48
C ILE A 248 -7.70 -19.33 3.94
N CYS A 249 -7.36 -20.39 3.20
CA CYS A 249 -6.01 -20.56 2.68
C CYS A 249 -5.70 -19.69 1.45
N THR A 250 -6.72 -19.24 0.72
CA THR A 250 -6.55 -18.46 -0.52
C THR A 250 -5.76 -17.18 -0.28
N GLU A 251 -5.94 -16.53 0.87
CA GLU A 251 -5.22 -15.30 1.25
C GLU A 251 -3.70 -15.46 1.23
N PHE A 252 -3.19 -16.66 1.48
CA PHE A 252 -1.76 -16.98 1.49
C PHE A 252 -1.20 -17.23 0.09
N SER A 253 -2.06 -17.48 -0.90
CA SER A 253 -1.69 -17.68 -2.30
C SER A 253 -1.92 -16.45 -3.19
N ARG A 254 -2.66 -15.43 -2.71
CA ARG A 254 -3.11 -14.30 -3.53
C ARG A 254 -1.95 -13.40 -4.00
N LYS A 255 -1.97 -13.14 -5.30
CA LYS A 255 -1.31 -12.01 -5.97
C LYS A 255 -2.20 -10.78 -5.84
N VAL A 256 -1.63 -9.59 -6.02
CA VAL A 256 -2.40 -8.38 -6.27
C VAL A 256 -3.10 -8.55 -7.62
N ALA A 257 -4.43 -8.58 -7.60
CA ALA A 257 -5.25 -8.66 -8.80
C ALA A 257 -5.79 -7.27 -9.14
N VAL A 258 -5.58 -6.85 -10.39
CA VAL A 258 -5.98 -5.55 -10.93
C VAL A 258 -7.29 -5.72 -11.73
N ASP A 259 -8.28 -4.89 -11.42
CA ASP A 259 -9.57 -4.83 -12.13
C ASP A 259 -9.73 -3.45 -12.77
N LEU A 260 -9.37 -3.37 -14.06
CA LEU A 260 -9.43 -2.14 -14.85
C LEU A 260 -10.86 -1.69 -15.18
N THR A 261 -11.85 -2.56 -14.98
CA THR A 261 -13.26 -2.22 -15.26
C THR A 261 -13.87 -1.36 -14.16
N LYS A 262 -13.33 -1.44 -12.94
CA LYS A 262 -13.73 -0.60 -11.81
C LYS A 262 -12.84 0.64 -11.77
N ARG A 263 -13.45 1.81 -11.96
CA ARG A 263 -12.77 3.12 -11.90
C ARG A 263 -13.34 3.93 -10.74
N TYR A 264 -12.47 4.70 -10.07
CA TYR A 264 -12.81 5.56 -8.94
C TYR A 264 -12.39 7.01 -9.24
N GLN A 265 -11.87 7.73 -8.25
CA GLN A 265 -11.48 9.13 -8.42
C GLN A 265 -10.23 9.31 -9.29
N THR A 266 -10.13 10.48 -9.91
CA THR A 266 -8.91 10.98 -10.56
C THR A 266 -7.96 11.54 -9.51
N ILE A 267 -6.65 11.38 -9.73
CA ILE A 267 -5.60 11.87 -8.84
C ILE A 267 -5.04 13.17 -9.41
N ASP A 268 -5.15 14.25 -8.65
CA ASP A 268 -4.59 15.56 -8.98
C ASP A 268 -3.11 15.62 -8.60
N GLY A 269 -2.72 14.96 -7.52
CA GLY A 269 -1.32 14.74 -7.18
C GLY A 269 -1.01 14.78 -5.69
N PHE A 270 0.26 15.01 -5.40
CA PHE A 270 0.81 15.05 -4.05
C PHE A 270 1.64 16.32 -3.91
N GLY A 271 1.61 16.95 -2.74
CA GLY A 271 2.21 18.27 -2.60
C GLY A 271 2.84 18.58 -1.27
N ILE A 272 3.41 19.78 -1.23
CA ILE A 272 4.01 20.41 -0.06
C ILE A 272 3.66 21.90 -0.01
N SER A 273 3.90 22.53 1.14
CA SER A 273 3.96 23.98 1.31
C SER A 273 5.39 24.44 1.59
N GLY A 274 5.66 25.72 1.30
CA GLY A 274 6.87 26.43 1.72
C GLY A 274 6.52 27.72 2.48
N ALA A 275 5.40 27.68 3.21
CA ALA A 275 4.75 28.79 3.88
C ALA A 275 5.62 29.39 5.00
N PHE A 276 5.17 30.49 5.60
CA PHE A 276 5.80 31.10 6.79
C PHE A 276 7.33 31.22 6.66
N GLN A 277 7.75 31.75 5.50
CA GLN A 277 9.14 31.95 5.11
C GLN A 277 10.01 30.68 5.05
N ARG A 278 9.45 29.48 5.17
CA ARG A 278 10.21 28.21 5.10
C ARG A 278 10.84 27.97 3.74
N ALA A 279 10.21 28.44 2.66
CA ALA A 279 10.83 28.42 1.33
C ALA A 279 12.18 29.16 1.27
N ASN A 280 12.41 30.18 2.10
CA ASN A 280 13.69 30.88 2.16
C ASN A 280 14.84 29.96 2.59
N LEU A 281 14.57 28.88 3.33
CA LEU A 281 15.60 27.90 3.68
C LEU A 281 16.17 27.23 2.43
N VAL A 282 15.34 26.96 1.41
CA VAL A 282 15.80 26.43 0.11
C VAL A 282 16.53 27.51 -0.68
N VAL A 283 16.00 28.74 -0.69
CA VAL A 283 16.64 29.89 -1.36
C VAL A 283 18.06 30.12 -0.86
N ASN A 284 18.27 29.96 0.45
CA ASN A 284 19.53 30.27 1.13
C ASN A 284 20.56 29.13 1.09
N LEU A 285 20.18 27.93 0.63
CA LEU A 285 21.14 26.84 0.41
C LEU A 285 22.07 27.20 -0.76
N GLN A 286 23.37 26.94 -0.57
CA GLN A 286 24.36 27.04 -1.62
C GLN A 286 24.34 25.78 -2.49
N GLN A 287 24.82 25.91 -3.73
CA GLN A 287 25.02 24.75 -4.59
C GLN A 287 26.15 23.87 -4.03
N PRO A 288 26.06 22.52 -4.12
CA PRO A 288 25.01 21.74 -4.79
C PRO A 288 23.78 21.45 -3.90
N LYS A 289 23.80 21.81 -2.61
CA LYS A 289 22.78 21.42 -1.62
C LYS A 289 21.38 21.92 -1.96
N GLN A 290 21.27 23.12 -2.52
CA GLN A 290 19.99 23.62 -3.02
C GLN A 290 19.40 22.70 -4.09
N ARG A 291 20.21 22.26 -5.06
CA ARG A 291 19.77 21.34 -6.11
C ARG A 291 19.38 19.98 -5.53
N GLU A 292 20.16 19.45 -4.59
CA GLU A 292 19.85 18.18 -3.93
C GLU A 292 18.49 18.21 -3.22
N VAL A 293 18.18 19.29 -2.48
CA VAL A 293 16.87 19.43 -1.82
C VAL A 293 15.73 19.57 -2.83
N LEU A 294 15.93 20.31 -3.93
CA LEU A 294 14.94 20.42 -5.00
C LEU A 294 14.72 19.07 -5.71
N ASP A 295 15.79 18.29 -5.94
CA ASP A 295 15.69 16.93 -6.49
C ASP A 295 14.90 16.02 -5.56
N LEU A 296 15.16 16.05 -4.24
CA LEU A 296 14.42 15.28 -3.24
C LEU A 296 12.92 15.60 -3.23
N LEU A 297 12.53 16.85 -3.47
CA LEU A 297 11.13 17.27 -3.47
C LEU A 297 10.42 16.94 -4.80
N PHE A 298 11.04 17.25 -5.94
CA PHE A 298 10.32 17.32 -7.21
C PHE A 298 10.78 16.32 -8.27
N ASN A 299 11.95 15.68 -8.12
CA ASN A 299 12.39 14.69 -9.09
C ASN A 299 11.53 13.42 -9.01
N LYS A 300 11.07 12.93 -10.17
CA LYS A 300 10.16 11.77 -10.29
C LYS A 300 10.88 10.42 -10.23
N THR A 301 12.21 10.41 -10.34
CA THR A 301 13.03 9.20 -10.38
C THR A 301 13.76 8.97 -9.06
N ASN A 302 14.34 10.01 -8.48
CA ASN A 302 15.18 9.91 -7.28
C ASN A 302 14.69 10.77 -6.09
N GLY A 303 13.50 11.37 -6.20
CA GLY A 303 12.86 12.16 -5.15
C GLY A 303 11.38 11.80 -4.97
N ALA A 304 10.66 12.67 -4.26
CA ALA A 304 9.24 12.47 -3.98
C ALA A 304 8.32 12.75 -5.17
N GLY A 305 8.81 13.44 -6.21
CA GLY A 305 8.03 13.77 -7.39
C GLY A 305 6.78 14.58 -7.10
N PHE A 306 6.81 15.46 -6.09
CA PHE A 306 5.67 16.30 -5.75
C PHE A 306 5.20 17.09 -6.98
N SER A 307 3.90 17.14 -7.16
CA SER A 307 3.22 17.70 -8.34
C SER A 307 2.35 18.91 -8.00
N ILE A 308 2.25 19.26 -6.71
CA ILE A 308 1.49 20.39 -6.19
C ILE A 308 2.39 21.21 -5.25
N VAL A 309 2.45 22.52 -5.47
CA VAL A 309 3.04 23.47 -4.52
C VAL A 309 1.93 24.37 -3.99
N ARG A 310 1.71 24.33 -2.67
CA ARG A 310 0.77 25.19 -1.96
C ARG A 310 1.51 26.44 -1.46
N ASN A 311 1.07 27.61 -1.92
CA ASN A 311 1.64 28.91 -1.58
C ASN A 311 0.66 29.75 -0.76
N VAL A 312 1.17 30.52 0.19
CA VAL A 312 0.39 31.45 1.01
C VAL A 312 0.28 32.80 0.34
N ILE A 313 -0.94 33.30 0.22
CA ILE A 313 -1.23 34.71 -0.02
C ILE A 313 -1.08 35.44 1.32
N GLY A 314 0.05 36.12 1.52
CA GLY A 314 0.36 36.80 2.78
C GLY A 314 -0.65 37.91 3.13
N SER A 315 -0.99 38.08 4.41
CA SER A 315 -1.94 39.11 4.89
C SER A 315 -1.29 40.22 5.70
N THR A 316 -0.05 40.01 6.14
CA THR A 316 0.62 40.85 7.13
C THR A 316 1.42 41.98 6.48
N PRO A 317 1.40 43.24 6.96
CA PRO A 317 2.10 44.35 6.30
C PRO A 317 3.63 44.28 6.26
N ASN A 318 4.25 43.27 6.90
CA ASN A 318 5.69 43.13 7.05
C ASN A 318 6.08 41.64 7.11
N SER A 319 7.37 41.36 7.00
CA SER A 319 7.95 40.00 7.06
C SER A 319 8.68 39.73 8.40
N SER A 320 8.26 40.39 9.49
CA SER A 320 8.88 40.15 10.81
C SER A 320 8.55 38.75 11.31
N SER A 321 9.42 38.16 12.14
CA SER A 321 9.27 36.77 12.57
C SER A 321 9.16 35.84 11.35
N ASP A 322 8.13 34.99 11.26
CA ASP A 322 7.84 34.16 10.09
C ASP A 322 6.57 34.59 9.33
N TYR A 323 6.14 35.83 9.50
CA TYR A 323 4.96 36.37 8.82
C TYR A 323 5.13 36.42 7.29
N MET A 324 4.02 36.22 6.60
CA MET A 324 3.94 36.30 5.14
C MET A 324 3.45 37.70 4.76
N ASN A 325 4.31 38.48 4.12
CA ASN A 325 3.98 39.86 3.76
C ASN A 325 2.89 39.95 2.69
N THR A 326 1.92 40.84 2.88
CA THR A 326 0.85 41.11 1.91
C THR A 326 1.34 41.96 0.75
N ILE A 327 0.72 41.77 -0.41
CA ILE A 327 0.83 42.71 -1.53
C ILE A 327 0.11 44.04 -1.27
N LEU A 328 -0.69 44.16 -0.19
CA LEU A 328 -1.41 45.38 0.19
C LEU A 328 -0.94 45.91 1.56
N PRO A 329 0.30 46.40 1.69
CA PRO A 329 0.86 46.76 3.00
C PRO A 329 0.20 47.99 3.63
N LYS A 330 -0.51 48.80 2.83
CA LYS A 330 -1.25 49.97 3.29
C LYS A 330 -2.72 49.82 2.94
N CYS A 331 -3.55 49.81 3.98
CA CYS A 331 -4.99 49.73 3.82
C CYS A 331 -5.58 50.96 3.12
N PRO A 332 -6.39 50.78 2.08
CA PRO A 332 -7.12 51.88 1.45
C PRO A 332 -8.22 52.39 2.38
N SER A 333 -8.62 53.65 2.18
CA SER A 333 -9.64 54.30 2.99
C SER A 333 -11.06 53.75 2.78
N THR A 334 -11.34 53.13 1.62
CA THR A 334 -12.64 52.56 1.27
C THR A 334 -12.47 51.32 0.40
N PRO A 335 -13.41 50.35 0.45
CA PRO A 335 -13.33 49.13 -0.37
C PRO A 335 -13.30 49.42 -1.87
N ALA A 336 -14.02 50.45 -2.34
CA ALA A 336 -14.09 50.82 -3.75
C ALA A 336 -12.74 51.24 -4.38
N LYS A 337 -11.72 51.58 -3.57
CA LYS A 337 -10.37 51.90 -4.07
C LYS A 337 -9.60 50.65 -4.48
N VAL A 338 -9.91 49.48 -3.91
CA VAL A 338 -9.23 48.21 -4.21
C VAL A 338 -9.73 47.66 -5.53
N THR A 339 -9.14 48.12 -6.62
CA THR A 339 -9.31 47.56 -7.96
C THR A 339 -8.17 46.58 -8.27
N ILE A 340 -8.30 45.75 -9.30
CA ILE A 340 -7.27 44.77 -9.68
C ILE A 340 -5.92 45.44 -10.03
N ASN A 341 -5.96 46.66 -10.58
CA ASN A 341 -4.78 47.46 -10.90
C ASN A 341 -4.53 48.56 -9.85
N TYR A 342 -4.92 48.33 -8.60
CA TYR A 342 -4.75 49.32 -7.55
C TYR A 342 -3.27 49.66 -7.35
N SER A 343 -2.94 50.95 -7.49
CA SER A 343 -1.57 51.45 -7.41
C SER A 343 -0.92 51.30 -6.02
N GLY A 344 -1.71 50.95 -5.00
CA GLY A 344 -1.21 50.69 -3.65
C GLY A 344 -0.71 49.26 -3.45
N TYR A 345 -0.82 48.38 -4.45
CA TYR A 345 -0.19 47.06 -4.38
C TYR A 345 1.34 47.16 -4.46
N VAL A 346 2.02 46.28 -3.73
CA VAL A 346 3.49 46.16 -3.69
C VAL A 346 3.86 44.71 -3.95
N TRP A 347 4.57 44.47 -5.06
CA TRP A 347 5.12 43.16 -5.39
C TRP A 347 6.63 43.17 -5.22
N ASP A 348 7.14 42.29 -4.37
CA ASP A 348 8.57 42.19 -4.04
C ASP A 348 9.34 41.21 -4.94
N GLY A 349 8.63 40.46 -5.80
CA GLY A 349 9.21 39.43 -6.66
C GLY A 349 9.77 38.22 -5.90
N LYS A 350 9.38 38.01 -4.63
CA LYS A 350 9.89 36.94 -3.77
C LYS A 350 8.78 36.13 -3.12
N ASP A 351 7.75 36.82 -2.63
CA ASP A 351 6.65 36.22 -1.86
C ASP A 351 7.17 35.29 -0.75
N SER A 352 8.08 35.82 0.08
CA SER A 352 8.74 35.06 1.15
C SER A 352 9.44 33.76 0.70
N GLY A 353 9.97 33.75 -0.52
CA GLY A 353 10.70 32.63 -1.12
C GLY A 353 9.81 31.64 -1.89
N GLN A 354 8.49 31.75 -1.77
CA GLN A 354 7.53 30.84 -2.41
C GLN A 354 7.58 30.92 -3.94
N LEU A 355 7.81 32.12 -4.48
CA LEU A 355 7.95 32.30 -5.92
C LEU A 355 9.16 31.53 -6.46
N PHE A 356 10.30 31.59 -5.76
CA PHE A 356 11.50 30.83 -6.13
C PHE A 356 11.21 29.33 -6.13
N LEU A 357 10.61 28.81 -5.05
CA LEU A 357 10.27 27.39 -4.95
C LEU A 357 9.34 26.97 -6.09
N SER A 358 8.35 27.78 -6.42
CA SER A 358 7.40 27.53 -7.50
C SER A 358 8.08 27.51 -8.88
N GLN A 359 8.93 28.50 -9.16
CA GLN A 359 9.69 28.55 -10.42
C GLN A 359 10.64 27.35 -10.57
N ARG A 360 11.33 26.96 -9.49
CA ARG A 360 12.16 25.75 -9.49
C ARG A 360 11.32 24.50 -9.70
N ALA A 361 10.16 24.37 -9.05
CA ALA A 361 9.25 23.25 -9.24
C ALA A 361 8.77 23.10 -10.70
N GLN A 362 8.52 24.21 -11.41
CA GLN A 362 8.16 24.18 -12.84
C GLN A 362 9.24 23.49 -13.70
N GLU A 363 10.52 23.65 -13.35
CA GLU A 363 11.63 23.01 -14.08
C GLU A 363 11.59 21.47 -13.98
N TYR A 364 10.93 20.92 -12.96
CA TYR A 364 10.69 19.48 -12.79
C TYR A 364 9.34 19.01 -13.39
N GLY A 365 8.62 19.93 -14.04
CA GLY A 365 7.31 19.66 -14.65
C GLY A 365 6.15 19.73 -13.67
N VAL A 366 6.29 20.44 -12.55
CA VAL A 366 5.16 20.81 -11.70
C VAL A 366 4.32 21.87 -12.41
N ASN A 367 3.02 21.63 -12.50
CA ASN A 367 2.06 22.51 -13.15
C ASN A 367 0.86 22.86 -12.26
N THR A 368 0.82 22.37 -11.03
CA THR A 368 -0.24 22.69 -10.07
C THR A 368 0.29 23.60 -8.98
N PHE A 369 -0.17 24.85 -9.01
CA PHE A 369 0.18 25.88 -8.02
C PHE A 369 -1.10 26.30 -7.32
N TYR A 370 -1.17 25.96 -6.04
CA TYR A 370 -2.32 26.18 -5.19
C TYR A 370 -2.08 27.39 -4.30
N ALA A 371 -2.67 28.54 -4.65
CA ALA A 371 -2.62 29.73 -3.82
C ALA A 371 -3.67 29.65 -2.72
N ASN A 372 -3.25 29.84 -1.47
CA ASN A 372 -4.13 29.76 -0.31
C ASN A 372 -4.00 31.00 0.57
N ALA A 373 -5.11 31.62 0.99
CA ALA A 373 -5.09 32.78 1.89
C ALA A 373 -5.54 32.39 3.30
N TRP A 374 -4.72 32.64 4.31
CA TRP A 374 -5.08 32.38 5.70
C TRP A 374 -6.01 33.44 6.27
N SER A 375 -5.87 34.66 5.73
CA SER A 375 -6.68 35.81 6.11
C SER A 375 -6.68 36.83 4.98
N ALA A 376 -7.74 37.61 4.90
CA ALA A 376 -7.68 38.91 4.22
C ALA A 376 -6.79 39.90 5.02
N PRO A 377 -6.24 40.95 4.39
CA PRO A 377 -5.62 42.06 5.11
C PRO A 377 -6.57 42.65 6.16
N GLY A 378 -6.04 43.05 7.32
CA GLY A 378 -6.85 43.38 8.49
C GLY A 378 -7.97 44.39 8.25
N CYS A 379 -7.76 45.42 7.43
CA CYS A 379 -8.82 46.40 7.11
C CYS A 379 -10.05 45.86 6.39
N MET A 380 -9.96 44.66 5.79
CA MET A 380 -11.09 44.00 5.15
C MET A 380 -11.93 43.19 6.14
N LYS A 381 -11.52 43.11 7.42
CA LYS A 381 -12.09 42.21 8.42
C LYS A 381 -12.80 42.98 9.54
N THR A 382 -13.75 42.31 10.18
CA THR A 382 -14.57 42.86 11.26
C THR A 382 -13.78 43.27 12.51
N ASN A 383 -12.63 42.62 12.75
CA ASN A 383 -11.73 42.92 13.88
C ASN A 383 -10.56 43.84 13.50
N ILE A 384 -10.46 44.29 12.24
CA ILE A 384 -9.43 45.21 11.74
C ILE A 384 -8.00 44.64 11.89
N GLN A 385 -7.86 43.32 12.02
CA GLN A 385 -6.60 42.61 12.20
C GLN A 385 -6.56 41.39 11.27
N ASP A 386 -5.40 41.02 10.75
CA ASP A 386 -5.24 39.78 9.99
C ASP A 386 -5.11 38.54 10.89
N ILE A 387 -4.87 38.74 12.18
CA ILE A 387 -4.79 37.72 13.22
C ILE A 387 -6.09 37.66 14.07
N ASN A 388 -6.15 36.70 14.99
CA ASN A 388 -7.21 36.53 15.99
C ASN A 388 -8.61 36.35 15.37
N GLY A 389 -8.70 35.61 14.27
CA GLY A 389 -9.96 35.32 13.59
C GLY A 389 -10.61 36.57 13.00
N GLY A 390 -11.88 36.81 13.31
CA GLY A 390 -12.69 37.83 12.63
C GLY A 390 -13.16 37.35 11.27
N GLN A 391 -14.10 38.07 10.67
CA GLN A 391 -14.78 37.67 9.43
C GLN A 391 -14.58 38.74 8.35
N LEU A 392 -14.67 38.34 7.09
CA LEU A 392 -14.63 39.28 5.97
C LEU A 392 -15.82 40.25 6.03
N CYS A 393 -15.57 41.55 6.03
CA CYS A 393 -16.64 42.54 6.08
C CYS A 393 -17.55 42.45 4.84
N GLY A 394 -18.85 42.31 5.07
CA GLY A 394 -19.87 42.25 4.02
C GLY A 394 -20.43 40.85 3.76
N VAL A 395 -19.83 39.79 4.30
CA VAL A 395 -20.48 38.46 4.28
C VAL A 395 -21.66 38.41 5.26
N SER A 396 -22.57 37.48 5.05
CA SER A 396 -23.78 37.29 5.84
C SER A 396 -23.49 37.25 7.34
N GLY A 397 -24.31 37.94 8.14
CA GLY A 397 -24.17 37.95 9.60
C GLY A 397 -23.04 38.84 10.17
N THR A 398 -22.31 39.58 9.33
CA THR A 398 -21.29 40.52 9.80
C THR A 398 -21.81 41.95 9.93
N ASN A 399 -21.30 42.71 10.91
CA ASN A 399 -21.50 44.16 11.00
C ASN A 399 -20.29 44.86 10.36
N TYR A 400 -20.50 45.56 9.25
CA TYR A 400 -19.39 46.08 8.42
C TYR A 400 -19.39 47.60 8.32
N ARG A 401 -19.18 48.31 9.45
CA ARG A 401 -19.13 49.79 9.48
C ARG A 401 -18.13 50.42 8.50
N SER A 402 -17.10 49.68 8.08
CA SER A 402 -16.09 50.11 7.10
C SER A 402 -16.47 49.87 5.62
N GLY A 403 -17.67 49.31 5.34
CA GLY A 403 -18.16 49.00 3.99
C GLY A 403 -18.12 47.51 3.64
N ASP A 404 -18.67 47.13 2.48
CA ASP A 404 -18.62 45.76 1.95
C ASP A 404 -17.27 45.53 1.25
N TRP A 405 -16.47 44.59 1.76
CA TRP A 405 -15.11 44.31 1.28
C TRP A 405 -15.01 43.05 0.43
N LYS A 406 -16.13 42.35 0.12
CA LYS A 406 -16.09 41.12 -0.69
C LYS A 406 -15.42 41.32 -2.05
N GLN A 407 -15.84 42.35 -2.80
CA GLN A 407 -15.25 42.65 -4.12
C GLN A 407 -13.80 43.14 -4.01
N ALA A 408 -13.47 43.91 -2.97
CA ALA A 408 -12.11 44.35 -2.70
C ALA A 408 -11.18 43.18 -2.43
N TYR A 409 -11.63 42.19 -1.66
CA TYR A 409 -10.86 40.98 -1.38
C TYR A 409 -10.72 40.08 -2.61
N ALA A 410 -11.77 39.95 -3.43
CA ALA A 410 -11.68 39.26 -4.71
C ALA A 410 -10.64 39.91 -5.64
N ASN A 411 -10.65 41.25 -5.76
CA ASN A 411 -9.67 41.99 -6.55
C ASN A 411 -8.24 41.81 -6.01
N TYR A 412 -8.08 41.80 -4.69
CA TYR A 412 -6.79 41.55 -4.01
C TYR A 412 -6.21 40.18 -4.35
N VAL A 413 -7.02 39.12 -4.27
CA VAL A 413 -6.58 37.76 -4.60
C VAL A 413 -6.26 37.63 -6.09
N VAL A 414 -7.05 38.25 -6.97
CA VAL A 414 -6.80 38.25 -8.41
C VAL A 414 -5.52 39.03 -8.76
N ALA A 415 -5.25 40.14 -8.09
CA ALA A 415 -3.98 40.86 -8.26
C ALA A 415 -2.77 39.99 -7.88
N TYR A 416 -2.85 39.20 -6.79
CA TYR A 416 -1.82 38.23 -6.43
C TYR A 416 -1.58 37.19 -7.54
N ILE A 417 -2.65 36.62 -8.10
CA ILE A 417 -2.57 35.66 -9.21
C ILE A 417 -1.88 36.30 -10.42
N ASN A 418 -2.23 37.54 -10.75
CA ASN A 418 -1.63 38.28 -11.87
C ASN A 418 -0.13 38.57 -11.63
N PHE A 419 0.28 38.85 -10.39
CA PHE A 419 1.71 39.00 -10.07
C PHE A 419 2.49 37.71 -10.28
N TYR A 420 1.96 36.56 -9.83
CA TYR A 420 2.55 35.25 -10.11
C TYR A 420 2.64 34.96 -11.61
N ALA A 421 1.56 35.23 -12.36
CA ALA A 421 1.52 35.04 -13.80
C ALA A 421 2.57 35.91 -14.51
N SER A 422 2.75 37.17 -14.07
CA SER A 422 3.78 38.08 -14.60
C SER A 422 5.21 37.57 -14.36
N ALA A 423 5.40 36.75 -13.33
CA ALA A 423 6.67 36.10 -12.98
C ALA A 423 6.84 34.68 -13.58
N GLY A 424 5.94 34.28 -14.48
CA GLY A 424 6.01 33.01 -15.22
C GLY A 424 5.35 31.81 -14.52
N VAL A 425 4.76 32.00 -13.34
CA VAL A 425 4.08 30.93 -12.58
C VAL A 425 2.58 31.12 -12.70
N LYS A 426 1.88 30.18 -13.33
CA LYS A 426 0.42 30.22 -13.42
C LYS A 426 -0.20 29.55 -12.19
N VAL A 427 -0.86 30.31 -11.34
CA VAL A 427 -1.72 29.75 -10.28
C VAL A 427 -2.85 28.97 -10.95
N THR A 428 -3.08 27.73 -10.53
CA THR A 428 -4.12 26.86 -11.09
C THR A 428 -5.25 26.61 -10.11
N HIS A 429 -4.97 26.64 -8.81
CA HIS A 429 -5.98 26.45 -7.77
C HIS A 429 -5.91 27.60 -6.78
N LEU A 430 -7.06 28.00 -6.26
CA LEU A 430 -7.21 29.06 -5.28
C LEU A 430 -8.12 28.63 -4.14
N ASP A 431 -7.70 28.83 -2.91
CA ASP A 431 -8.59 28.85 -1.75
C ASP A 431 -8.33 30.16 -0.98
N PHE A 432 -9.39 30.86 -0.62
CA PHE A 432 -9.31 32.19 -0.02
C PHE A 432 -9.45 32.14 1.52
N LEU A 433 -9.40 30.93 2.10
CA LEU A 433 -9.47 30.65 3.54
C LEU A 433 -8.45 29.58 3.95
N ASN A 434 -8.06 29.60 5.22
CA ASN A 434 -7.37 28.48 5.88
C ASN A 434 -7.99 28.31 7.25
N GLU A 435 -8.42 27.08 7.58
CA GLU A 435 -8.98 26.72 8.88
C GLU A 435 -10.02 27.75 9.39
N PRO A 436 -11.06 28.07 8.61
CA PRO A 436 -12.02 29.13 8.94
C PRO A 436 -12.89 28.80 10.17
N ASP A 437 -12.80 27.58 10.67
CA ASP A 437 -13.37 27.11 11.92
C ASP A 437 -12.47 27.34 13.14
N LEU A 438 -11.32 28.03 12.97
CA LEU A 438 -10.34 28.32 14.01
C LEU A 438 -10.00 29.83 14.08
N SER A 439 -9.65 30.29 15.28
CA SER A 439 -9.08 31.62 15.54
C SER A 439 -7.73 31.47 16.22
N THR A 440 -6.70 32.14 15.70
CA THR A 440 -5.31 31.94 16.13
C THR A 440 -4.58 33.27 16.32
N SER A 441 -3.47 33.26 17.05
CA SER A 441 -2.63 34.45 17.24
C SER A 441 -1.84 34.87 16.00
N TYR A 442 -1.88 34.05 14.95
CA TYR A 442 -1.30 34.31 13.63
C TYR A 442 -2.44 34.51 12.61
N ALA A 443 -2.08 34.70 11.33
CA ALA A 443 -3.05 34.99 10.27
C ALA A 443 -4.20 33.97 10.28
N SER A 444 -5.42 34.46 10.49
CA SER A 444 -6.63 33.62 10.58
C SER A 444 -7.87 34.45 10.25
N MET A 445 -8.79 33.88 9.47
CA MET A 445 -10.08 34.51 9.14
C MET A 445 -11.19 33.47 9.19
N GLN A 446 -12.16 33.71 10.06
CA GLN A 446 -13.28 32.80 10.28
C GLN A 446 -14.34 32.96 9.19
N SER A 447 -14.96 31.86 8.83
CA SER A 447 -16.05 31.82 7.86
C SER A 447 -16.89 30.57 8.05
N SER A 448 -18.21 30.69 7.91
CA SER A 448 -19.11 29.54 7.70
C SER A 448 -19.18 29.18 6.22
N GLY A 449 -19.72 28.01 5.88
CA GLY A 449 -19.95 27.61 4.48
C GLY A 449 -20.97 28.50 3.77
N THR A 450 -21.92 29.10 4.48
CA THR A 450 -22.82 30.12 3.90
C THR A 450 -22.05 31.39 3.53
N GLN A 451 -21.14 31.86 4.40
CA GLN A 451 -20.31 33.03 4.14
C GLN A 451 -19.26 32.79 3.05
N VAL A 452 -18.79 31.55 2.92
CA VAL A 452 -18.00 31.10 1.76
C VAL A 452 -18.77 31.34 0.47
N ALA A 453 -20.04 30.91 0.41
CA ALA A 453 -20.87 31.10 -0.78
C ALA A 453 -21.01 32.58 -1.16
N ASP A 454 -21.24 33.47 -0.19
CA ASP A 454 -21.27 34.93 -0.43
C ASP A 454 -19.99 35.45 -1.11
N SER A 455 -18.85 34.89 -0.73
CA SER A 455 -17.53 35.29 -1.24
C SER A 455 -17.27 34.69 -2.63
N ILE A 456 -17.60 33.42 -2.84
CA ILE A 456 -17.40 32.73 -4.13
C ILE A 456 -18.27 33.35 -5.24
N MET A 457 -19.50 33.74 -4.92
CA MET A 457 -20.40 34.41 -5.86
C MET A 457 -19.85 35.77 -6.35
N VAL A 458 -18.91 36.38 -5.63
CA VAL A 458 -18.19 37.58 -6.06
C VAL A 458 -16.85 37.22 -6.72
N LEU A 459 -16.14 36.24 -6.18
CA LEU A 459 -14.81 35.83 -6.63
C LEU A 459 -14.84 35.22 -8.03
N ARG A 460 -15.74 34.28 -8.32
CA ARG A 460 -15.80 33.60 -9.63
C ARG A 460 -16.01 34.58 -10.80
N PRO A 461 -17.02 35.48 -10.78
CA PRO A 461 -17.17 36.50 -11.82
C PRO A 461 -15.98 37.46 -11.93
N THR A 462 -15.24 37.67 -10.84
CA THR A 462 -14.03 38.50 -10.84
C THR A 462 -12.88 37.81 -11.56
N LEU A 463 -12.65 36.52 -11.29
CA LEU A 463 -11.68 35.70 -12.03
C LEU A 463 -12.03 35.63 -13.52
N ASP A 464 -13.31 35.43 -13.86
CA ASP A 464 -13.76 35.31 -15.26
C ASP A 464 -13.50 36.59 -16.06
N ARG A 465 -13.74 37.76 -15.44
CA ARG A 465 -13.48 39.06 -16.06
C ARG A 465 -12.01 39.29 -16.38
N GLU A 466 -11.11 38.69 -15.60
CA GLU A 466 -9.66 38.76 -15.79
C GLU A 466 -9.10 37.59 -16.61
N ASN A 467 -9.95 36.84 -17.32
CA ASN A 467 -9.57 35.67 -18.12
C ASN A 467 -8.89 34.55 -17.31
N LEU A 468 -9.24 34.42 -16.03
CA LEU A 468 -8.76 33.38 -15.11
C LEU A 468 -9.80 32.26 -14.94
N THR A 469 -10.51 31.92 -16.02
CA THR A 469 -11.55 30.87 -16.03
C THR A 469 -11.00 29.48 -15.71
N SER A 470 -9.70 29.25 -15.94
CA SER A 470 -9.00 27.99 -15.63
C SER A 470 -8.47 27.90 -14.20
N VAL A 471 -8.68 28.93 -13.37
CA VAL A 471 -8.31 28.87 -11.94
C VAL A 471 -9.46 28.24 -11.19
N ASP A 472 -9.21 27.04 -10.67
CA ASP A 472 -10.16 26.27 -9.88
C ASP A 472 -10.26 26.82 -8.45
N ILE A 473 -11.49 26.94 -7.92
CA ILE A 473 -11.74 27.42 -6.56
C ILE A 473 -11.89 26.22 -5.64
N ASN A 474 -10.97 26.06 -4.71
CA ASN A 474 -11.02 25.09 -3.63
C ASN A 474 -11.64 25.72 -2.38
N CYS A 475 -12.25 24.89 -1.52
CA CYS A 475 -12.72 25.34 -0.22
C CYS A 475 -12.82 24.19 0.78
N CYS A 476 -12.51 24.32 2.06
CA CYS A 476 -12.18 25.57 2.76
C CYS A 476 -10.97 25.42 3.67
N GLU A 477 -10.17 24.38 3.46
CA GLU A 477 -9.01 24.02 4.28
C GLU A 477 -9.41 23.94 5.76
N ALA A 478 -10.57 23.35 6.06
CA ALA A 478 -11.09 23.25 7.43
C ALA A 478 -10.10 22.49 8.33
N THR A 479 -10.12 22.72 9.64
CA THR A 479 -9.16 22.06 10.56
C THR A 479 -9.24 20.52 10.56
N GLY A 480 -10.36 19.96 10.09
CA GLY A 480 -10.62 18.53 10.03
C GLY A 480 -11.85 18.19 9.20
N TRP A 481 -11.98 16.92 8.84
CA TRP A 481 -13.01 16.41 7.91
C TRP A 481 -14.45 16.60 8.38
N ASN A 482 -14.69 16.61 9.69
CA ASN A 482 -16.02 16.92 10.23
C ASN A 482 -16.42 18.36 9.88
N ALA A 483 -15.51 19.33 10.06
CA ALA A 483 -15.77 20.73 9.74
C ALA A 483 -15.88 20.93 8.22
N ALA A 484 -15.03 20.28 7.42
CA ALA A 484 -15.13 20.31 5.97
C ALA A 484 -16.48 19.79 5.45
N THR A 485 -17.00 18.70 6.05
CA THR A 485 -18.32 18.15 5.72
C THR A 485 -19.43 19.16 5.99
N TRP A 486 -19.38 19.86 7.13
CA TRP A 486 -20.34 20.91 7.46
C TRP A 486 -20.27 22.10 6.49
N HIS A 487 -19.06 22.54 6.12
CA HIS A 487 -18.90 23.59 5.12
C HIS A 487 -19.46 23.19 3.76
N ALA A 488 -19.17 21.98 3.28
CA ALA A 488 -19.69 21.46 2.02
C ALA A 488 -21.23 21.47 1.99
N GLN A 489 -21.88 21.01 3.07
CA GLN A 489 -23.35 21.03 3.19
C GLN A 489 -23.93 22.45 3.14
N GLN A 490 -23.29 23.41 3.81
CA GLN A 490 -23.72 24.81 3.82
C GLN A 490 -23.51 25.50 2.47
N ILE A 491 -22.39 25.22 1.79
CA ILE A 491 -22.09 25.73 0.44
C ILE A 491 -23.13 25.20 -0.56
N ALA A 492 -23.44 23.90 -0.51
CA ALA A 492 -24.48 23.29 -1.34
C ALA A 492 -25.86 23.88 -1.06
N SER A 493 -26.22 24.05 0.23
CA SER A 493 -27.49 24.66 0.63
C SER A 493 -27.61 26.13 0.17
N ALA A 494 -26.48 26.83 0.06
CA ALA A 494 -26.42 28.20 -0.47
C ALA A 494 -26.33 28.27 -2.01
N GLY A 495 -26.35 27.13 -2.71
CA GLY A 495 -26.33 27.06 -4.17
C GLY A 495 -24.98 27.36 -4.83
N ALA A 496 -23.88 27.31 -4.07
CA ALA A 496 -22.53 27.63 -4.57
C ALA A 496 -21.65 26.40 -4.87
N GLU A 497 -22.15 25.18 -4.68
CA GLU A 497 -21.37 23.93 -4.89
C GLU A 497 -20.79 23.83 -6.30
N SER A 498 -21.55 24.18 -7.34
CA SER A 498 -21.06 24.15 -8.74
C SER A 498 -19.92 25.12 -9.05
N LEU A 499 -19.62 26.05 -8.13
CA LEU A 499 -18.53 27.01 -8.27
C LEU A 499 -17.26 26.57 -7.53
N VAL A 500 -17.31 25.45 -6.80
CA VAL A 500 -16.20 24.86 -6.05
C VAL A 500 -15.70 23.63 -6.82
N TYR A 501 -14.40 23.60 -7.11
CA TYR A 501 -13.73 22.47 -7.75
C TYR A 501 -13.55 21.30 -6.78
N ALA A 502 -13.01 21.57 -5.59
CA ALA A 502 -12.75 20.55 -4.58
C ALA A 502 -13.07 21.04 -3.16
N ILE A 503 -13.61 20.11 -2.35
CA ILE A 503 -13.68 20.28 -0.91
C ILE A 503 -12.33 19.91 -0.29
N THR A 504 -11.73 20.86 0.44
CA THR A 504 -10.42 20.74 1.08
C THR A 504 -10.55 20.72 2.60
N SER A 505 -9.68 19.95 3.24
CA SER A 505 -9.64 19.74 4.67
C SER A 505 -8.23 19.40 5.11
N HIS A 506 -7.87 19.88 6.29
CA HIS A 506 -6.78 19.33 7.07
C HIS A 506 -7.25 18.08 7.83
N ASP A 507 -6.34 17.49 8.61
CA ASP A 507 -6.54 16.23 9.34
C ASP A 507 -6.31 16.40 10.86
N HIS A 508 -6.28 17.64 11.36
CA HIS A 508 -5.85 17.95 12.73
C HIS A 508 -6.91 17.60 13.77
N THR A 509 -8.15 18.05 13.55
CA THR A 509 -9.25 17.85 14.50
C THR A 509 -10.08 16.61 14.21
N SER A 510 -10.08 16.15 12.96
CA SER A 510 -10.71 14.90 12.53
C SER A 510 -10.09 14.44 11.21
N ARG A 511 -9.77 13.14 11.12
CA ARG A 511 -9.17 12.52 9.93
C ARG A 511 -10.24 11.86 9.06
N ILE A 512 -10.02 11.82 7.75
CA ILE A 512 -10.93 11.12 6.82
C ILE A 512 -10.90 9.60 7.01
N SER A 513 -9.79 9.07 7.51
CA SER A 513 -9.63 7.65 7.81
C SER A 513 -8.73 7.42 9.02
N GLY A 514 -8.93 6.28 9.69
CA GLY A 514 -8.23 5.92 10.93
C GLY A 514 -6.71 5.85 10.79
N THR A 515 -6.02 6.11 11.89
CA THR A 515 -4.55 6.01 11.97
C THR A 515 -4.09 4.56 12.13
N SER A 516 -2.89 4.27 11.64
CA SER A 516 -2.17 3.03 11.89
C SER A 516 -1.33 3.11 13.16
N ASN A 517 -1.09 1.95 13.78
CA ASN A 517 -0.17 1.75 14.90
C ASN A 517 1.26 2.28 14.59
N GLY A 518 1.76 3.22 15.40
CA GLY A 518 3.10 3.80 15.26
C GLY A 518 3.23 5.20 15.87
N GLY A 519 4.45 5.76 15.89
CA GLY A 519 4.66 7.16 16.30
C GLY A 519 4.11 8.14 15.24
N SER A 520 3.65 9.32 15.68
CA SER A 520 3.05 10.34 14.78
C SER A 520 4.00 10.88 13.71
N GLY A 521 5.30 10.78 13.94
CA GLY A 521 6.34 11.15 12.99
C GLY A 521 6.87 10.01 12.11
N ASP A 522 6.44 8.78 12.35
CA ASP A 522 7.02 7.60 11.71
C ASP A 522 6.66 7.51 10.22
N GLY A 523 7.62 7.07 9.40
CA GLY A 523 7.42 6.95 7.96
C GLY A 523 6.36 5.90 7.59
N PHE A 524 6.29 4.78 8.31
CA PHE A 524 5.29 3.75 8.07
C PHE A 524 3.89 4.21 8.49
N THR A 525 3.79 5.01 9.56
CA THR A 525 2.55 5.71 9.92
C THR A 525 2.06 6.62 8.78
N TRP A 526 2.95 7.41 8.20
CA TRP A 526 2.60 8.30 7.08
C TRP A 526 2.29 7.54 5.78
N ALA A 527 2.99 6.44 5.51
CA ALA A 527 2.67 5.54 4.39
C ALA A 527 1.21 5.05 4.46
N ASN A 528 0.79 4.58 5.64
CA ASN A 528 -0.59 4.16 5.86
C ASN A 528 -1.57 5.34 5.81
N THR A 529 -1.18 6.50 6.33
CA THR A 529 -2.04 7.71 6.34
C THR A 529 -2.37 8.15 4.92
N VAL A 530 -1.36 8.35 4.08
CA VAL A 530 -1.53 8.76 2.68
C VAL A 530 -2.27 7.68 1.90
N PHE A 531 -1.90 6.41 2.10
CA PHE A 531 -2.58 5.29 1.45
C PHE A 531 -4.06 5.21 1.81
N ASN A 532 -4.43 5.34 3.09
CA ASN A 532 -5.83 5.29 3.50
C ASN A 532 -6.61 6.49 2.96
N GLY A 533 -6.02 7.68 2.93
CA GLY A 533 -6.63 8.86 2.32
C GLY A 533 -6.96 8.62 0.84
N VAL A 534 -5.96 8.24 0.04
CA VAL A 534 -6.12 8.05 -1.40
C VAL A 534 -6.94 6.81 -1.75
N VAL A 535 -6.64 5.65 -1.16
CA VAL A 535 -7.20 4.36 -1.58
C VAL A 535 -8.53 4.05 -0.90
N ASN A 536 -8.65 4.33 0.41
CA ASN A 536 -9.83 3.97 1.19
C ASN A 536 -10.84 5.12 1.33
N SER A 537 -10.38 6.37 1.14
CA SER A 537 -11.19 7.57 1.41
C SER A 537 -11.38 8.46 0.18
N ASN A 538 -10.99 7.97 -1.00
CA ASN A 538 -11.18 8.65 -2.29
C ASN A 538 -10.61 10.06 -2.40
N LEU A 539 -9.51 10.37 -1.70
CA LEU A 539 -8.81 11.64 -1.93
C LEU A 539 -8.22 11.68 -3.34
N SER A 540 -8.41 12.83 -4.01
CA SER A 540 -7.77 13.15 -5.30
C SER A 540 -6.37 13.72 -5.12
N ALA A 541 -6.09 14.35 -3.97
CA ALA A 541 -4.78 14.89 -3.64
C ALA A 541 -4.43 14.70 -2.16
N TYR A 542 -3.13 14.68 -1.86
CA TYR A 542 -2.63 14.77 -0.49
C TYR A 542 -1.44 15.74 -0.43
N ILE A 543 -1.61 16.84 0.31
CA ILE A 543 -0.59 17.89 0.47
C ILE A 543 -0.05 17.79 1.91
N PHE A 544 1.25 17.58 2.05
CA PHE A 544 1.92 17.67 3.35
C PHE A 544 2.10 19.14 3.74
N TRP A 545 2.28 19.40 5.03
CA TRP A 545 2.49 20.75 5.56
C TRP A 545 3.81 21.39 5.05
N GLU A 546 4.90 21.36 5.80
CA GLU A 546 6.15 21.98 5.33
C GLU A 546 7.03 21.01 4.54
N ALA A 547 7.53 21.47 3.38
CA ALA A 547 8.60 20.79 2.67
C ALA A 547 9.89 20.76 3.52
N VAL A 548 10.29 21.94 3.98
CA VAL A 548 11.53 22.17 4.73
C VAL A 548 11.27 23.01 5.96
N GLN A 549 12.07 22.84 7.01
CA GLN A 549 12.10 23.76 8.15
C GLN A 549 13.42 23.56 8.91
N ASP A 550 13.86 24.56 9.67
CA ASP A 550 15.07 24.49 10.50
C ASP A 550 14.75 24.14 11.96
N ARG A 551 15.75 24.11 12.83
CA ARG A 551 15.54 23.91 14.28
C ARG A 551 15.23 25.22 15.01
N ALA A 552 15.68 26.35 14.48
CA ALA A 552 15.54 27.66 15.12
C ALA A 552 14.09 28.14 15.13
N THR A 553 13.33 27.84 14.08
CA THR A 553 11.92 28.23 13.95
C THR A 553 10.98 27.25 14.66
N SER A 554 11.24 25.95 14.55
CA SER A 554 10.50 24.91 15.29
C SER A 554 11.39 23.69 15.49
N ASN A 555 11.50 23.24 16.74
CA ASN A 555 12.19 21.99 17.05
C ASN A 555 11.27 20.76 16.88
N ASN A 556 10.04 20.94 16.39
CA ASN A 556 9.16 19.83 16.04
C ASN A 556 9.74 19.08 14.84
N ASN A 557 10.09 17.81 15.04
CA ASN A 557 10.66 16.99 13.97
C ASN A 557 9.62 16.46 12.99
N ASN A 558 8.32 16.67 13.22
CA ASN A 558 7.23 16.05 12.45
C ASN A 558 6.48 17.00 11.52
N GLU A 559 6.67 18.32 11.64
CA GLU A 559 6.03 19.36 10.80
C GLU A 559 6.61 19.46 9.38
N LYS A 560 7.80 18.90 9.17
CA LYS A 560 8.62 19.05 7.96
C LYS A 560 8.99 17.71 7.35
N LEU A 561 9.19 17.66 6.04
CA LEU A 561 9.73 16.47 5.39
C LEU A 561 11.27 16.43 5.41
N ILE A 562 11.90 17.60 5.31
CA ILE A 562 13.35 17.79 5.32
C ILE A 562 13.71 18.83 6.39
N LEU A 563 14.61 18.48 7.31
CA LEU A 563 15.24 19.45 8.21
C LEU A 563 16.37 20.14 7.43
N VAL A 564 16.40 21.47 7.40
CA VAL A 564 17.51 22.26 6.85
C VAL A 564 18.16 23.04 8.00
N ASP A 565 19.44 22.82 8.26
CA ASP A 565 20.17 23.47 9.36
C ASP A 565 21.50 24.03 8.83
N GLY A 566 21.55 25.35 8.70
CA GLY A 566 22.61 26.05 7.98
C GLY A 566 22.69 25.60 6.52
N GLN A 567 23.79 24.94 6.15
CA GLN A 567 24.03 24.40 4.80
C GLN A 567 23.89 22.87 4.73
N ASN A 568 23.39 22.24 5.80
CA ASN A 568 23.14 20.80 5.87
C ASN A 568 21.64 20.50 5.83
N TYR A 569 21.27 19.28 5.45
CA TYR A 569 19.90 18.81 5.55
C TYR A 569 19.79 17.36 6.02
N GLN A 570 18.62 17.00 6.55
CA GLN A 570 18.26 15.63 6.95
C GLN A 570 16.87 15.29 6.43
N VAL A 571 16.72 14.12 5.80
CA VAL A 571 15.47 13.69 5.16
C VAL A 571 14.72 12.73 6.09
N SER A 572 13.43 12.96 6.27
CA SER A 572 12.57 12.05 7.05
C SER A 572 12.04 10.90 6.21
N LYS A 573 11.74 9.75 6.86
CA LYS A 573 11.03 8.63 6.21
C LYS A 573 9.61 8.98 5.75
N ARG A 574 9.04 10.10 6.23
CA ARG A 574 7.76 10.62 5.74
C ARG A 574 7.85 11.07 4.28
N LEU A 575 8.98 11.69 3.89
CA LEU A 575 9.20 12.07 2.48
C LEU A 575 9.13 10.82 1.60
N TRP A 576 9.79 9.74 2.03
CA TRP A 576 9.84 8.50 1.27
C TRP A 576 8.50 7.76 1.24
N ALA A 577 7.64 7.92 2.26
CA ALA A 577 6.26 7.46 2.20
C ALA A 577 5.45 8.15 1.09
N PHE A 578 5.63 9.46 0.89
CA PHE A 578 5.04 10.17 -0.27
C PHE A 578 5.71 9.79 -1.58
N ALA A 579 7.03 9.59 -1.59
CA ALA A 579 7.78 9.23 -2.80
C ALA A 579 7.29 7.92 -3.44
N GLN A 580 6.77 6.98 -2.65
CA GLN A 580 6.16 5.75 -3.19
C GLN A 580 4.93 6.01 -4.07
N PHE A 581 4.33 7.21 -4.00
CA PHE A 581 3.26 7.63 -4.89
C PHE A 581 3.75 8.42 -6.12
N CYS A 582 5.05 8.67 -6.31
CA CYS A 582 5.53 9.42 -7.49
C CYS A 582 5.26 8.70 -8.82
N VAL A 583 5.04 7.38 -8.78
CA VAL A 583 4.60 6.56 -9.92
C VAL A 583 3.14 6.84 -10.32
N VAL A 584 2.35 7.45 -9.43
CA VAL A 584 0.97 7.89 -9.65
C VAL A 584 1.00 9.36 -10.10
N ARG A 585 0.80 9.60 -11.38
CA ARG A 585 0.97 10.92 -12.00
C ARG A 585 -0.33 11.71 -12.00
N PRO A 586 -0.27 13.06 -12.05
CA PRO A 586 -1.47 13.89 -12.22
C PRO A 586 -2.34 13.42 -13.39
N GLY A 587 -3.65 13.34 -13.16
CA GLY A 587 -4.64 12.80 -14.09
C GLY A 587 -4.78 11.28 -14.07
N ALA A 588 -4.01 10.55 -13.25
CA ALA A 588 -4.19 9.11 -13.09
C ALA A 588 -5.56 8.79 -12.50
N VAL A 589 -6.16 7.67 -12.91
CA VAL A 589 -7.44 7.22 -12.36
C VAL A 589 -7.21 6.00 -11.49
N ARG A 590 -7.72 6.02 -10.25
CA ARG A 590 -7.67 4.86 -9.37
C ARG A 590 -8.60 3.77 -9.89
N VAL A 591 -8.13 2.52 -9.89
CA VAL A 591 -8.88 1.35 -10.37
C VAL A 591 -8.97 0.24 -9.32
N GLY A 592 -9.76 -0.79 -9.60
CA GLY A 592 -9.97 -1.93 -8.70
C GLY A 592 -8.66 -2.68 -8.42
N ALA A 593 -8.42 -2.98 -7.16
CA ALA A 593 -7.31 -3.81 -6.71
C ALA A 593 -7.78 -4.73 -5.57
N SER A 594 -7.24 -5.94 -5.51
CA SER A 594 -7.39 -6.84 -4.35
C SER A 594 -6.05 -7.45 -4.00
N SER A 595 -5.82 -7.71 -2.71
CA SER A 595 -4.52 -8.12 -2.16
C SER A 595 -4.65 -9.36 -1.27
N GLY A 596 -3.53 -10.01 -0.99
CA GLY A 596 -3.43 -11.09 0.01
C GLY A 596 -3.40 -10.57 1.46
N ALA A 597 -3.41 -11.49 2.43
CA ALA A 597 -3.35 -11.14 3.84
C ALA A 597 -2.12 -10.26 4.16
N ASN A 598 -2.30 -9.28 5.05
CA ASN A 598 -1.28 -8.31 5.46
C ASN A 598 -0.71 -7.42 4.34
N LEU A 599 -1.28 -7.47 3.13
CA LEU A 599 -0.95 -6.55 2.04
C LEU A 599 -2.12 -5.59 1.81
N LYS A 600 -1.81 -4.30 1.68
CA LYS A 600 -2.77 -3.28 1.22
C LYS A 600 -2.30 -2.76 -0.13
N SER A 601 -3.11 -2.84 -1.18
CA SER A 601 -2.71 -2.36 -2.51
C SER A 601 -3.70 -1.36 -3.11
N GLY A 602 -3.18 -0.31 -3.72
CA GLY A 602 -3.91 0.61 -4.59
C GLY A 602 -3.36 0.51 -6.00
N THR A 603 -4.21 0.63 -7.01
CA THR A 603 -3.81 0.59 -8.42
C THR A 603 -4.34 1.80 -9.17
N PHE A 604 -3.52 2.36 -10.04
CA PHE A 604 -3.78 3.60 -10.76
C PHE A 604 -3.37 3.45 -12.22
N VAL A 605 -4.22 3.94 -13.12
CA VAL A 605 -3.92 4.03 -14.56
C VAL A 605 -3.51 5.46 -14.86
N ASN A 606 -2.24 5.67 -15.19
CA ASN A 606 -1.72 6.98 -15.60
C ASN A 606 -2.26 7.38 -16.98
N THR A 607 -2.19 8.67 -17.30
CA THR A 607 -2.63 9.24 -18.58
C THR A 607 -1.85 8.74 -19.79
N ASP A 608 -0.61 8.29 -19.60
CA ASP A 608 0.21 7.64 -20.63
C ASP A 608 -0.08 6.13 -20.81
N GLY A 609 -1.05 5.60 -20.05
CA GLY A 609 -1.43 4.19 -20.08
C GLY A 609 -0.55 3.26 -19.25
N SER A 610 0.48 3.77 -18.56
CA SER A 610 1.22 3.01 -17.55
C SER A 610 0.35 2.72 -16.33
N ILE A 611 0.62 1.60 -15.65
CA ILE A 611 -0.11 1.19 -14.45
C ILE A 611 0.81 1.26 -13.24
N ALA A 612 0.41 2.02 -12.24
CA ALA A 612 1.08 2.12 -10.97
C ALA A 612 0.36 1.26 -9.93
N VAL A 613 1.11 0.43 -9.20
CA VAL A 613 0.58 -0.40 -8.11
C VAL A 613 1.37 -0.10 -6.84
N VAL A 614 0.72 0.53 -5.87
CA VAL A 614 1.33 0.91 -4.59
C VAL A 614 0.85 -0.09 -3.54
N THR A 615 1.77 -0.75 -2.85
CA THR A 615 1.45 -1.80 -1.87
C THR A 615 2.18 -1.58 -0.53
N ILE A 616 1.47 -1.73 0.57
CA ILE A 616 2.02 -1.74 1.93
C ILE A 616 2.05 -3.17 2.45
N ASN A 617 3.24 -3.65 2.85
CA ASN A 617 3.39 -4.86 3.64
C ASN A 617 3.24 -4.54 5.12
N SER A 618 2.09 -4.90 5.67
CA SER A 618 1.74 -4.69 7.08
C SER A 618 2.27 -5.78 8.01
N ALA A 619 2.81 -6.88 7.46
CA ALA A 619 3.43 -7.93 8.26
C ALA A 619 4.74 -7.44 8.89
N THR A 620 5.19 -8.10 9.95
CA THR A 620 6.52 -7.88 10.56
C THR A 620 7.64 -8.51 9.76
N SER A 621 7.31 -9.29 8.74
CA SER A 621 8.21 -10.10 7.94
C SER A 621 8.13 -9.79 6.46
N SER A 622 9.13 -10.23 5.71
CA SER A 622 9.13 -10.08 4.26
C SER A 622 8.00 -10.87 3.61
N GLN A 623 7.33 -10.23 2.64
CA GLN A 623 6.29 -10.83 1.81
C GLN A 623 6.69 -10.74 0.33
N ILE A 624 6.39 -11.78 -0.44
CA ILE A 624 6.47 -11.69 -1.91
C ILE A 624 5.18 -11.03 -2.41
N VAL A 625 5.32 -9.81 -2.92
CA VAL A 625 4.22 -9.10 -3.59
C VAL A 625 4.29 -9.43 -5.07
N GLY A 626 3.35 -10.24 -5.55
CA GLY A 626 3.17 -10.54 -6.97
C GLY A 626 1.99 -9.76 -7.52
N VAL A 627 2.15 -9.09 -8.66
CA VAL A 627 1.10 -8.32 -9.34
C VAL A 627 0.87 -8.96 -10.71
N ALA A 628 -0.34 -9.45 -10.95
CA ALA A 628 -0.69 -10.11 -12.20
C ALA A 628 -1.22 -9.10 -13.22
N LEU A 629 -0.43 -8.77 -14.24
CA LEU A 629 -0.80 -7.80 -15.26
C LEU A 629 -0.11 -8.13 -16.61
N SER A 630 -0.91 -8.45 -17.63
CA SER A 630 -0.41 -8.78 -18.97
C SER A 630 -0.30 -7.54 -19.87
N GLY A 631 0.59 -7.58 -20.87
CA GLY A 631 0.72 -6.53 -21.89
C GLY A 631 1.64 -5.36 -21.50
N TYR A 632 2.43 -5.54 -20.44
CA TYR A 632 3.39 -4.56 -19.93
C TYR A 632 4.79 -5.19 -19.85
N PRO A 633 5.61 -5.11 -20.91
CA PRO A 633 6.91 -5.79 -20.97
C PRO A 633 7.96 -5.17 -20.06
N VAL A 634 7.75 -3.94 -19.59
CA VAL A 634 8.68 -3.22 -18.71
C VAL A 634 8.03 -3.04 -17.36
N VAL A 635 8.64 -3.60 -16.32
CA VAL A 635 8.18 -3.46 -14.94
C VAL A 635 9.34 -3.03 -14.07
N ARG A 636 9.13 -1.96 -13.31
CA ARG A 636 10.06 -1.45 -12.32
C ARG A 636 9.39 -1.37 -10.98
N ALA A 637 10.17 -1.54 -9.92
CA ALA A 637 9.64 -1.41 -8.57
C ALA A 637 10.66 -0.77 -7.63
N TRP A 638 10.15 -0.06 -6.63
CA TRP A 638 10.93 0.59 -5.58
C TRP A 638 10.28 0.35 -4.24
N TYR A 639 11.08 0.25 -3.18
CA TYR A 639 10.56 0.04 -1.83
C TYR A 639 11.22 0.96 -0.81
N THR A 640 10.48 1.20 0.27
CA THR A 640 10.87 1.99 1.45
C THR A 640 10.63 1.18 2.71
N ASP A 641 11.63 1.14 3.58
CA ASP A 641 11.56 0.55 4.92
C ASP A 641 12.40 1.37 5.92
N ASN A 642 12.71 0.81 7.10
CA ASN A 642 13.53 1.47 8.11
C ASN A 642 14.95 1.82 7.63
N THR A 643 15.55 0.99 6.79
CA THR A 643 16.94 1.09 6.32
C THR A 643 17.08 1.54 4.87
N HIS A 644 15.99 1.56 4.11
CA HIS A 644 15.94 1.86 2.68
C HIS A 644 14.96 2.99 2.40
N ASP A 645 15.35 3.90 1.52
CA ASP A 645 14.55 5.07 1.12
C ASP A 645 13.68 4.72 -0.08
N MET A 646 14.01 5.14 -1.30
CA MET A 646 13.30 4.70 -2.52
C MET A 646 14.16 3.69 -3.31
N SER A 647 14.57 2.62 -2.64
CA SER A 647 15.53 1.66 -3.19
C SER A 647 14.88 0.77 -4.27
N VAL A 648 15.61 0.51 -5.35
CA VAL A 648 15.14 -0.36 -6.43
C VAL A 648 14.89 -1.78 -5.90
N ALA A 649 13.69 -2.30 -6.12
CA ALA A 649 13.33 -3.68 -5.83
C ALA A 649 13.65 -4.56 -7.05
N LYS A 650 14.26 -5.72 -6.80
CA LYS A 650 14.49 -6.71 -7.86
C LYS A 650 13.15 -7.33 -8.26
N VAL A 651 12.72 -7.08 -9.49
CA VAL A 651 11.49 -7.64 -10.07
C VAL A 651 11.81 -8.93 -10.83
N THR A 652 11.01 -9.96 -10.63
CA THR A 652 11.00 -11.18 -11.45
C THR A 652 9.65 -11.31 -12.14
N VAL A 653 9.64 -11.50 -13.45
CA VAL A 653 8.41 -11.72 -14.22
C VAL A 653 8.26 -13.21 -14.51
N GLY A 654 7.15 -13.80 -14.02
CA GLY A 654 6.79 -15.19 -14.27
C GLY A 654 6.33 -15.43 -15.70
N SER A 655 6.27 -16.70 -16.12
CA SER A 655 5.76 -17.10 -17.44
C SER A 655 4.28 -16.74 -17.65
N ASP A 656 3.53 -16.50 -16.57
CA ASP A 656 2.16 -16.03 -16.58
C ASP A 656 2.04 -14.49 -16.63
N GLY A 657 3.16 -13.78 -16.79
CA GLY A 657 3.22 -12.32 -16.82
C GLY A 657 3.16 -11.64 -15.45
N THR A 658 3.14 -12.39 -14.35
CA THR A 658 3.13 -11.82 -13.00
C THR A 658 4.48 -11.23 -12.67
N ALA A 659 4.52 -9.95 -12.32
CA ALA A 659 5.71 -9.33 -11.77
C ALA A 659 5.72 -9.46 -10.25
N SER A 660 6.81 -10.00 -9.70
CA SER A 660 6.98 -10.24 -8.27
C SER A 660 8.19 -9.52 -7.72
N ALA A 661 8.07 -8.97 -6.51
CA ALA A 661 9.20 -8.46 -5.74
C ALA A 661 9.08 -8.90 -4.26
N SER A 662 10.23 -9.15 -3.63
CA SER A 662 10.30 -9.37 -2.18
C SER A 662 10.28 -8.03 -1.47
N VAL A 663 9.33 -7.85 -0.55
CA VAL A 663 9.10 -6.61 0.18
C VAL A 663 9.31 -6.87 1.66
N PRO A 664 10.24 -6.17 2.35
CA PRO A 664 10.46 -6.34 3.78
C PRO A 664 9.20 -6.15 4.63
N GLY A 665 9.22 -6.64 5.87
CA GLY A 665 8.18 -6.35 6.84
C GLY A 665 8.12 -4.86 7.16
N ARG A 666 6.93 -4.32 7.40
CA ARG A 666 6.70 -2.89 7.67
C ARG A 666 7.31 -1.98 6.59
N ALA A 667 7.15 -2.39 5.34
CA ALA A 667 7.65 -1.66 4.19
C ALA A 667 6.53 -1.30 3.21
N MET A 668 6.83 -0.34 2.34
CA MET A 668 5.99 0.07 1.23
C MET A 668 6.74 -0.19 -0.07
N VAL A 669 6.03 -0.67 -1.10
CA VAL A 669 6.58 -0.89 -2.44
C VAL A 669 5.67 -0.25 -3.48
N SER A 670 6.23 0.28 -4.54
CA SER A 670 5.51 0.72 -5.73
C SER A 670 6.03 -0.02 -6.94
N PHE A 671 5.13 -0.48 -7.79
CA PHE A 671 5.42 -1.04 -9.11
C PHE A 671 4.93 -0.07 -10.18
N LEU A 672 5.71 0.10 -11.24
CA LEU A 672 5.32 0.82 -12.45
C LEU A 672 5.41 -0.14 -13.64
N PHE A 673 4.28 -0.36 -14.29
CA PHE A 673 4.12 -1.20 -15.48
C PHE A 673 3.99 -0.33 -16.72
N GLU A 674 4.86 -0.54 -17.70
CA GLU A 674 4.92 0.29 -18.92
C GLU A 674 4.80 -0.58 -20.18
N LYS A 675 4.07 -0.05 -21.18
CA LYS A 675 3.89 -0.71 -22.49
C LYS A 675 5.12 -0.62 -23.38
N VAL A 676 5.95 0.41 -23.17
CA VAL A 676 7.19 0.69 -23.89
C VAL A 676 8.21 1.19 -22.87
N ALA A 677 9.49 0.89 -23.05
CA ALA A 677 10.54 1.45 -22.19
C ALA A 677 10.59 2.97 -22.37
N ASN A 678 10.13 3.73 -21.37
CA ASN A 678 10.27 5.18 -21.36
C ASN A 678 11.70 5.53 -20.90
N ALA A 679 12.46 6.17 -21.79
CA ALA A 679 13.86 6.53 -21.58
C ALA A 679 14.09 7.61 -20.48
N THR A 680 13.03 8.18 -19.91
CA THR A 680 13.07 9.31 -18.98
C THR A 680 13.10 8.96 -17.48
N LEU A 681 13.16 7.67 -17.15
CA LEU A 681 13.12 7.18 -15.75
C LEU A 681 14.34 6.30 -15.40
N THR A 682 15.43 6.38 -16.18
CA THR A 682 16.72 5.72 -15.88
C THR A 682 17.57 6.58 -14.97
#